data_AF-A0A927Y2H6-F1
#
_entry.id   AF-A0A927Y2H6-F1
#
_cell.length_a   1.000
_cell.length_b   1.000
_cell.length_c   1.000
_cell.angle_alpha   90.00
_cell.angle_beta   90.00
_cell.angle_gamma   90.00
#
_symmetry.space_group_name_H-M   'P 1'
#
loop_
_entity.id
_entity.type
_entity.pdbx_description
1 polymer ?
#
loop_
_entity_poly.entity_id
_entity_poly.type
_entity_poly.pdbx_seq_one_letter_code
_entity_poly.pdbx_strand_id
1 'polypeptide(L)'
;MDDFDKFFGKAKETGKTLGEFLKNALMAIFSKAALIEFLKKYGIIFILAGIALIYILSSNSINGNTAKAAGKSAETIASSTKIENGEIKIDETVYETIRKDLRGSLITPESYYLGKNDFCEDGSGLTYLEKMVQAEIVSNYPDTGIGDIRGIIKIHRNGTPLTYVNYTDFESKVSNANSNQNESDVNELNNLFTVDESWNLYVATSNQTTITDIAGATTTTYNVTTTPINYQMLVSQYTIPYEFLFILMQTTNNPEYVSAVADLALKGEIILDIMDNTTTETIIETEEWTEETVVKTTSNYATKEELTGAEWVNETKTTVDKSESSTTVNTMTTIDVKITKADTWAYKKNVTYTQNKTTHAPMDEITEIDEELGTESVTIKQSGTDYYKEGKAVNKINQKLKYTGNTNTTEWIIGSSNEEINVNGFLGLWRNKDGKYVSPYSSEYTEGINDYVTEDDGGKEVKYKSPEDKSYKIPIRYIINEYESADTFFYYLSLNERTQKIETLMRYMLYKYTGNDYGVTDEDLASLLSVFQEGEFYSIDGSFVGDSLEAKLWFALKGAGFSDDKYDYAVAGAIGNLAYESGGLNASAVESNGVGIGLAQWSHDRRTALEAYANSKGTSWNDEDTQIEFLITEIVGSGPARDFASKEFYDRTYKGKIYNESTWKNATTIEEATTAFCVSWERPLEPEYSLEKTPYKSRIQYAQEIYDRYHGKTYGGTASGGSGSTTTVFTSSITGKTFTMVNQNKTPGWEKKCNRAASMCIVSAYTGAPINQLIQEIDKFAAGGIPYGANGETYFNKYGLTRSFQNKENHTSALSAQLRSGGYALIHVKGNSGFIGKSGTKWTNELHWVSIIGYRNDNGKEQIYVADPASSARCGWYDIDEFDNNKSGFVNYLIFVREK
;
A
#
# COMPACT_ATOMS: atom_id res chain seq x y z
N MET A 1 15.36 47.17 4.88
CA MET A 1 15.68 45.74 4.86
C MET A 1 16.76 45.44 3.82
N ASP A 2 16.59 45.82 2.55
CA ASP A 2 17.54 45.49 1.47
C ASP A 2 18.97 46.05 1.62
N ASP A 3 19.12 47.25 2.21
CA ASP A 3 20.44 47.79 2.54
C ASP A 3 21.08 47.07 3.76
N PHE A 4 20.26 46.41 4.58
CA PHE A 4 20.68 45.61 5.73
C PHE A 4 21.20 44.23 5.30
N ASP A 5 20.61 43.62 4.27
CA ASP A 5 21.09 42.36 3.70
C ASP A 5 22.37 42.55 2.87
N LYS A 6 22.48 43.67 2.14
CA LYS A 6 23.76 44.11 1.53
C LYS A 6 24.84 44.40 2.58
N PHE A 7 24.45 44.83 3.78
CA PHE A 7 25.34 45.15 4.89
C PHE A 7 25.97 43.88 5.52
N PHE A 8 25.23 42.78 5.62
CA PHE A 8 25.77 41.50 6.13
C PHE A 8 26.56 40.70 5.09
N GLY A 9 26.21 40.80 3.81
CA GLY A 9 26.92 40.11 2.72
C GLY A 9 28.42 40.49 2.64
N LYS A 10 28.75 41.78 2.79
CA LYS A 10 30.14 42.27 2.69
C LYS A 10 31.01 42.01 3.93
N ALA A 11 30.40 41.87 5.11
CA ALA A 11 31.14 41.59 6.35
C ALA A 11 31.67 40.14 6.39
N LYS A 12 30.94 39.21 5.75
CA LYS A 12 31.30 37.79 5.67
C LYS A 12 32.51 37.53 4.74
N GLU A 13 32.70 38.36 3.72
CA GLU A 13 33.79 38.22 2.73
C GLU A 13 35.17 38.76 3.19
N THR A 14 35.23 39.61 4.22
CA THR A 14 36.46 40.38 4.53
C THR A 14 37.22 39.95 5.79
N GLY A 15 36.71 38.97 6.56
CA GLY A 15 37.46 38.35 7.66
C GLY A 15 37.91 39.30 8.79
N LYS A 16 37.32 40.49 8.92
CA LYS A 16 37.63 41.44 10.01
C LYS A 16 36.56 41.38 11.11
N THR A 17 36.97 41.65 12.34
CA THR A 17 36.03 41.65 13.48
C THR A 17 34.96 42.73 13.30
N LEU A 18 33.70 42.41 13.65
CA LEU A 18 32.52 43.29 13.53
C LEU A 18 32.77 44.70 14.13
N GLY A 19 33.62 44.78 15.17
CA GLY A 19 34.02 46.03 15.81
C GLY A 19 34.87 46.97 14.94
N GLU A 20 35.70 46.46 14.03
CA GLU A 20 36.51 47.29 13.13
C GLU A 20 35.69 47.89 11.98
N PHE A 21 34.68 47.16 11.51
CA PHE A 21 33.82 47.62 10.43
C PHE A 21 32.79 48.65 10.92
N LEU A 22 32.20 48.45 12.11
CA LEU A 22 31.30 49.43 12.74
C LEU A 22 32.03 50.76 13.04
N LYS A 23 33.28 50.66 13.49
CA LYS A 23 34.15 51.83 13.76
C LYS A 23 34.42 52.64 12.49
N ASN A 24 34.59 51.98 11.34
CA ASN A 24 34.83 52.65 10.05
C ASN A 24 33.55 53.26 9.45
N ALA A 25 32.40 52.59 9.58
CA ALA A 25 31.11 53.12 9.14
C ALA A 25 30.68 54.35 9.96
N LEU A 26 30.89 54.33 11.28
CA LEU A 26 30.59 55.46 12.17
C LEU A 26 31.53 56.66 11.93
N MET A 27 32.80 56.42 11.60
CA MET A 27 33.75 57.48 11.23
C MET A 27 33.53 58.06 9.82
N ALA A 28 32.72 57.42 8.97
CA ALA A 28 32.32 57.95 7.67
C ALA A 28 31.15 58.96 7.77
N ILE A 29 30.40 58.94 8.87
CA ILE A 29 29.18 59.75 9.06
C ILE A 29 29.42 60.87 10.10
N PHE A 30 30.27 60.64 11.09
CA PHE A 30 30.56 61.62 12.15
C PHE A 30 32.03 62.04 12.18
N SER A 31 32.29 63.33 12.42
CA SER A 31 33.63 63.77 12.81
C SER A 31 34.00 63.16 14.18
N LYS A 32 35.30 62.97 14.44
CA LYS A 32 35.79 62.35 15.70
C LYS A 32 35.20 63.00 16.97
N ALA A 33 34.92 64.30 16.95
CA ALA A 33 34.32 65.02 18.08
C ALA A 33 32.81 64.72 18.24
N ALA A 34 32.06 64.65 17.13
CA ALA A 34 30.61 64.38 17.14
C ALA A 34 30.28 62.92 17.51
N LEU A 35 31.13 61.97 17.12
CA LEU A 35 30.99 60.56 17.47
C LEU A 35 31.13 60.32 18.98
N ILE A 36 32.01 61.09 19.65
CA ILE A 36 32.23 61.01 21.09
C ILE A 36 31.00 61.54 21.86
N GLU A 37 30.36 62.62 21.41
CA GLU A 37 29.11 63.10 22.01
C GLU A 37 27.93 62.14 21.78
N PHE A 38 27.81 61.56 20.58
CA PHE A 38 26.76 60.60 20.26
C PHE A 38 26.87 59.32 21.11
N LEU A 39 28.08 58.77 21.25
CA LEU A 39 28.33 57.60 22.09
C LEU A 39 28.16 57.91 23.59
N LYS A 40 28.45 59.14 24.05
CA LYS A 40 28.14 59.55 25.43
C LYS A 40 26.63 59.62 25.71
N LYS A 41 25.81 59.96 24.70
CA LYS A 41 24.36 60.13 24.85
C LYS A 41 23.56 58.84 24.63
N TYR A 42 24.01 57.96 23.72
CA TYR A 42 23.26 56.76 23.31
C TYR A 42 24.08 55.46 23.34
N GLY A 43 25.35 55.50 23.76
CA GLY A 43 26.23 54.32 23.75
C GLY A 43 25.75 53.18 24.63
N ILE A 44 25.07 53.47 25.74
CA ILE A 44 24.45 52.45 26.60
C ILE A 44 23.33 51.71 25.86
N ILE A 45 22.54 52.39 25.04
CA ILE A 45 21.44 51.77 24.27
C ILE A 45 22.00 50.83 23.19
N PHE A 46 23.08 51.22 22.52
CA PHE A 46 23.74 50.35 21.53
C PHE A 46 24.46 49.15 22.17
N ILE A 47 25.04 49.31 23.37
CA ILE A 47 25.62 48.19 24.12
C ILE A 47 24.51 47.23 24.56
N LEU A 48 23.39 47.73 25.08
CA LEU A 48 22.24 46.90 25.46
C LEU A 48 21.61 46.19 24.25
N ALA A 49 21.45 46.87 23.11
CA ALA A 49 20.96 46.26 21.88
C ALA A 49 21.94 45.22 21.31
N GLY A 50 23.26 45.46 21.43
CA GLY A 50 24.28 44.49 21.05
C GLY A 50 24.29 43.26 21.96
N ILE A 51 24.12 43.44 23.27
CA ILE A 51 23.99 42.34 24.24
C ILE A 51 22.70 41.56 23.98
N ALA A 52 21.57 42.22 23.72
CA ALA A 52 20.31 41.59 23.37
C ALA A 52 20.42 40.80 22.06
N LEU A 53 21.11 41.34 21.04
CA LEU A 53 21.33 40.65 19.77
C LEU A 53 22.25 39.44 19.93
N ILE A 54 23.32 39.54 20.74
CA ILE A 54 24.18 38.39 21.08
C ILE A 54 23.41 37.34 21.88
N TYR A 55 22.53 37.76 22.79
CA TYR A 55 21.64 36.86 23.54
C TYR A 55 20.66 36.12 22.61
N ILE A 56 20.02 36.82 21.67
CA ILE A 56 19.11 36.24 20.66
C ILE A 56 19.84 35.30 19.69
N LEU A 57 21.04 35.67 19.25
CA LEU A 57 21.85 34.83 18.36
C LEU A 57 22.41 33.59 19.07
N SER A 58 22.74 33.70 20.36
CA SER A 58 23.21 32.56 21.17
C SER A 58 22.06 31.63 21.58
N SER A 59 20.89 32.15 21.93
CA SER A 59 19.70 31.33 22.23
C SER A 59 19.23 30.56 21.00
N ASN A 60 19.12 31.19 19.82
CA ASN A 60 18.76 30.50 18.58
C ASN A 60 19.78 29.41 18.17
N SER A 61 21.08 29.65 18.42
CA SER A 61 22.14 28.66 18.16
C SER A 61 22.08 27.46 19.11
N ILE A 62 21.74 27.66 20.38
CA ILE A 62 21.63 26.57 21.38
C ILE A 62 20.33 25.77 21.17
N ASN A 63 19.24 26.46 20.82
CA ASN A 63 17.92 25.87 20.58
C ASN A 63 17.92 24.95 19.35
N GLY A 64 18.51 25.39 18.23
CA GLY A 64 18.66 24.55 17.03
C GLY A 64 19.61 23.36 17.22
N ASN A 65 20.59 23.45 18.11
CA ASN A 65 21.45 22.32 18.46
C ASN A 65 20.71 21.26 19.28
N THR A 66 19.74 21.68 20.09
CA THR A 66 19.02 20.77 20.98
C THR A 66 18.02 19.88 20.24
N ALA A 67 17.23 20.45 19.33
CA ALA A 67 16.33 19.67 18.49
C ALA A 67 17.09 18.67 17.59
N LYS A 68 18.25 19.07 17.06
CA LYS A 68 19.14 18.17 16.29
C LYS A 68 19.70 17.04 17.13
N ALA A 69 20.10 17.32 18.37
CA ALA A 69 20.63 16.32 19.28
C ALA A 69 19.55 15.28 19.67
N ALA A 70 18.33 15.74 19.90
CA ALA A 70 17.19 14.88 20.20
C ALA A 70 16.84 13.99 19.00
N GLY A 71 16.76 14.56 17.79
CA GLY A 71 16.53 13.78 16.56
C GLY A 71 17.61 12.73 16.30
N LYS A 72 18.88 13.09 16.46
CA LYS A 72 19.99 12.12 16.33
C LYS A 72 19.92 11.00 17.38
N SER A 73 19.48 11.33 18.59
CA SER A 73 19.27 10.33 19.65
C SER A 73 18.17 9.35 19.27
N ALA A 74 17.06 9.84 18.69
CA ALA A 74 15.99 9.00 18.16
C ALA A 74 16.46 8.08 17.01
N GLU A 75 17.23 8.59 16.05
CA GLU A 75 17.85 7.77 14.99
C GLU A 75 18.75 6.67 15.57
N THR A 76 19.50 7.01 16.62
CA THR A 76 20.35 6.05 17.34
C THR A 76 19.51 4.98 18.04
N ILE A 77 18.38 5.35 18.66
CA ILE A 77 17.45 4.40 19.29
C ILE A 77 16.88 3.45 18.23
N ALA A 78 16.37 3.99 17.12
CA ALA A 78 15.78 3.20 16.04
C ALA A 78 16.78 2.19 15.44
N SER A 79 17.99 2.66 15.09
CA SER A 79 19.04 1.80 14.50
C SER A 79 19.64 0.79 15.48
N SER A 80 19.55 1.03 16.79
CA SER A 80 20.05 0.13 17.82
C SER A 80 19.00 -0.89 18.30
N THR A 81 17.74 -0.74 17.90
CA THR A 81 16.64 -1.61 18.30
C THR A 81 16.43 -2.72 17.29
N LYS A 82 16.55 -3.97 17.74
CA LYS A 82 16.47 -5.17 16.91
C LYS A 82 15.61 -6.23 17.57
N ILE A 83 15.10 -7.16 16.76
CA ILE A 83 14.44 -8.37 17.26
C ILE A 83 15.39 -9.56 17.13
N GLU A 84 15.60 -10.29 18.22
CA GLU A 84 16.40 -11.51 18.24
C GLU A 84 15.63 -12.62 18.94
N ASN A 85 15.29 -13.70 18.22
CA ASN A 85 14.50 -14.83 18.75
C ASN A 85 13.18 -14.38 19.42
N GLY A 86 12.54 -13.34 18.88
CA GLY A 86 11.33 -12.76 19.44
C GLY A 86 11.52 -11.75 20.56
N GLU A 87 12.73 -11.59 21.09
CA GLU A 87 13.04 -10.57 22.11
C GLU A 87 13.36 -9.23 21.45
N ILE A 88 12.72 -8.16 21.94
CA ILE A 88 13.12 -6.80 21.61
C ILE A 88 14.41 -6.49 22.36
N LYS A 89 15.49 -6.26 21.63
CA LYS A 89 16.80 -5.94 22.20
C LYS A 89 17.29 -4.59 21.72
N ILE A 90 18.08 -3.97 22.59
CA ILE A 90 18.73 -2.70 22.33
C ILE A 90 20.23 -2.92 22.49
N ASP A 91 21.03 -2.41 21.56
CA ASP A 91 22.48 -2.43 21.68
C ASP A 91 22.94 -1.78 23.01
N GLU A 92 23.79 -2.46 23.79
CA GLU A 92 24.28 -1.98 25.08
C GLU A 92 25.00 -0.62 24.99
N THR A 93 25.54 -0.28 23.81
CA THR A 93 26.23 0.98 23.56
C THR A 93 25.30 2.16 23.26
N VAL A 94 23.99 1.92 23.10
CA VAL A 94 23.01 2.97 22.73
C VAL A 94 23.06 4.15 23.71
N TYR A 95 23.12 3.86 25.01
CA TYR A 95 23.01 4.89 26.06
C TYR A 95 24.26 5.76 26.11
N GLU A 96 25.44 5.16 25.89
CA GLU A 96 26.69 5.91 25.78
C GLU A 96 26.76 6.73 24.49
N THR A 97 26.22 6.21 23.39
CA THR A 97 26.14 6.92 22.11
C THR A 97 25.22 8.13 22.22
N ILE A 98 24.03 7.99 22.80
CA ILE A 98 23.12 9.11 23.07
C ILE A 98 23.81 10.16 23.96
N ARG A 99 24.45 9.74 25.06
CA ARG A 99 25.20 10.67 25.94
C ARG A 99 26.30 11.40 25.18
N LYS A 100 27.02 10.72 24.28
CA LYS A 100 28.07 11.31 23.43
C LYS A 100 27.48 12.32 22.44
N ASP A 101 26.35 12.01 21.83
CA ASP A 101 25.69 12.88 20.85
C ASP A 101 25.12 14.16 21.48
N LEU A 102 24.56 14.04 22.68
CA LEU A 102 24.17 15.19 23.50
C LEU A 102 25.40 16.07 23.81
N ARG A 103 26.52 15.49 24.28
CA ARG A 103 27.77 16.23 24.56
C ARG A 103 28.33 16.92 23.31
N GLY A 104 28.27 16.25 22.16
CA GLY A 104 28.65 16.81 20.86
C GLY A 104 27.82 18.03 20.45
N SER A 105 26.61 18.13 20.98
CA SER A 105 25.66 19.23 20.75
C SER A 105 25.68 20.28 21.87
N LEU A 106 26.74 20.28 22.70
CA LEU A 106 26.94 21.19 23.85
C LEU A 106 25.90 21.01 24.98
N ILE A 107 25.23 19.86 25.02
CA ILE A 107 24.33 19.47 26.12
C ILE A 107 25.11 18.59 27.08
N THR A 108 25.00 18.84 28.39
CA THR A 108 25.64 18.00 29.41
C THR A 108 24.61 17.01 29.96
N PRO A 109 24.63 15.71 29.60
CA PRO A 109 23.62 14.74 30.07
C PRO A 109 23.47 14.69 31.59
N GLU A 110 24.58 14.92 32.31
CA GLU A 110 24.63 14.91 33.77
C GLU A 110 23.84 16.07 34.39
N SER A 111 23.71 17.22 33.71
CA SER A 111 22.89 18.34 34.21
C SER A 111 21.40 18.02 34.22
N TYR A 112 20.99 17.05 33.41
CA TYR A 112 19.61 16.54 33.34
C TYR A 112 19.43 15.22 34.08
N TYR A 113 20.44 14.78 34.84
CA TYR A 113 20.42 13.55 35.63
C TYR A 113 20.16 12.27 34.83
N LEU A 114 20.43 12.25 33.51
CA LEU A 114 20.08 11.13 32.63
C LEU A 114 20.73 9.78 33.00
N GLY A 115 21.82 9.79 33.78
CA GLY A 115 22.45 8.59 34.33
C GLY A 115 22.05 8.25 35.77
N LYS A 116 21.00 8.88 36.31
CA LYS A 116 20.44 8.58 37.63
C LYS A 116 19.17 7.74 37.49
N ASN A 117 18.99 6.82 38.43
CA ASN A 117 17.78 6.01 38.55
C ASN A 117 16.59 6.88 38.97
N ASP A 118 15.41 6.53 38.48
CA ASP A 118 14.15 7.11 38.95
C ASP A 118 13.86 6.75 40.42
N PHE A 119 12.89 7.44 41.04
CA PHE A 119 12.51 7.17 42.44
C PHE A 119 11.50 6.02 42.57
N CYS A 120 11.75 4.87 41.93
CA CYS A 120 10.94 3.65 42.13
C CYS A 120 11.10 3.08 43.57
N GLU A 121 10.01 2.64 44.21
CA GLU A 121 10.04 2.13 45.59
C GLU A 121 10.56 0.68 45.73
N ASP A 122 10.61 -0.08 44.63
CA ASP A 122 10.94 -1.52 44.61
C ASP A 122 12.41 -1.85 44.29
N GLY A 123 13.21 -0.85 43.89
CA GLY A 123 14.65 -1.00 43.68
C GLY A 123 15.08 -1.52 42.30
N SER A 124 14.20 -1.60 41.31
CA SER A 124 14.50 -1.98 39.92
C SER A 124 14.74 -0.79 38.97
N GLY A 125 14.99 0.41 39.51
CA GLY A 125 14.89 1.67 38.77
C GLY A 125 15.83 1.77 37.58
N LEU A 126 15.23 1.83 36.40
CA LEU A 126 15.89 2.28 35.17
C LEU A 126 16.41 3.71 35.39
N THR A 127 17.51 4.04 34.74
CA THR A 127 17.92 5.44 34.60
C THR A 127 16.86 6.21 33.84
N TYR A 128 16.77 7.51 34.08
CA TYR A 128 15.82 8.36 33.36
C TYR A 128 15.98 8.26 31.83
N LEU A 129 17.22 8.10 31.34
CA LEU A 129 17.47 7.86 29.92
C LEU A 129 16.93 6.51 29.46
N GLU A 130 17.22 5.42 30.18
CA GLU A 130 16.71 4.08 29.84
C GLU A 130 15.18 4.07 29.76
N LYS A 131 14.52 4.76 30.68
CA LYS A 131 13.06 4.84 30.70
C LYS A 131 12.47 5.62 29.53
N MET A 132 13.10 6.74 29.16
CA MET A 132 12.71 7.51 27.97
C MET A 132 12.89 6.69 26.68
N VAL A 133 14.01 5.97 26.57
CA VAL A 133 14.30 5.09 25.43
C VAL A 133 13.29 3.94 25.36
N GLN A 134 13.01 3.29 26.50
CA GLN A 134 12.02 2.21 26.54
C GLN A 134 10.62 2.72 26.19
N ALA A 135 10.20 3.90 26.63
CA ALA A 135 8.90 4.48 26.26
C ALA A 135 8.74 4.67 24.74
N GLU A 136 9.79 5.13 24.05
CA GLU A 136 9.80 5.19 22.59
C GLU A 136 9.65 3.79 21.98
N ILE A 137 10.47 2.84 22.41
CA ILE A 137 10.50 1.48 21.88
C ILE A 137 9.16 0.77 22.10
N VAL A 138 8.68 0.68 23.34
CA VAL A 138 7.45 -0.07 23.63
C VAL A 138 6.25 0.47 22.88
N SER A 139 6.21 1.77 22.57
CA SER A 139 5.12 2.38 21.82
C SER A 139 5.18 2.10 20.32
N ASN A 140 6.35 1.70 19.78
CA ASN A 140 6.57 1.47 18.34
C ASN A 140 6.53 0.00 17.91
N TYR A 141 6.60 -0.96 18.84
CA TYR A 141 6.78 -2.38 18.50
C TYR A 141 5.68 -3.29 19.08
N PRO A 142 5.49 -4.51 18.54
CA PRO A 142 4.47 -5.44 19.00
C PRO A 142 4.88 -6.15 20.28
N ASP A 143 3.87 -6.55 21.06
CA ASP A 143 4.07 -7.47 22.17
C ASP A 143 4.27 -8.89 21.62
N THR A 144 5.52 -9.36 21.63
CA THR A 144 5.83 -10.75 21.26
C THR A 144 5.58 -11.74 22.39
N GLY A 145 5.33 -11.25 23.62
CA GLY A 145 5.25 -12.06 24.83
C GLY A 145 6.59 -12.58 25.35
N ILE A 146 7.72 -12.21 24.73
CA ILE A 146 9.07 -12.74 25.02
C ILE A 146 10.00 -11.60 25.44
N GLY A 147 10.86 -11.87 26.43
CA GLY A 147 11.85 -10.91 26.93
C GLY A 147 11.30 -9.89 27.94
N ASP A 148 12.20 -9.00 28.37
CA ASP A 148 11.93 -7.98 29.39
C ASP A 148 11.27 -6.72 28.82
N ILE A 149 11.63 -6.34 27.58
CA ILE A 149 11.03 -5.20 26.87
C ILE A 149 9.87 -5.72 26.02
N ARG A 150 8.66 -5.28 26.33
CA ARG A 150 7.44 -5.69 25.61
C ARG A 150 6.76 -4.48 24.99
N GLY A 151 6.49 -4.59 23.69
CA GLY A 151 5.69 -3.62 22.97
C GLY A 151 4.26 -3.50 23.51
N ILE A 152 3.59 -2.39 23.21
CA ILE A 152 2.17 -2.17 23.57
C ILE A 152 1.20 -2.54 22.45
N ILE A 153 1.72 -2.89 21.26
CA ILE A 153 0.92 -3.21 20.09
C ILE A 153 0.58 -4.70 20.11
N LYS A 154 -0.69 -5.02 20.34
CA LYS A 154 -1.23 -6.37 20.34
C LYS A 154 -1.83 -6.67 18.97
N ILE A 155 -1.49 -7.83 18.43
CA ILE A 155 -1.99 -8.27 17.12
C ILE A 155 -3.17 -9.20 17.33
N HIS A 156 -4.31 -8.81 16.79
CA HIS A 156 -5.54 -9.60 16.79
C HIS A 156 -5.90 -10.00 15.35
N ARG A 157 -6.74 -11.02 15.22
CA ARG A 157 -7.40 -11.37 13.97
C ARG A 157 -8.87 -11.60 14.23
N ASN A 158 -9.72 -10.86 13.53
CA ASN A 158 -11.17 -10.85 13.74
C ASN A 158 -11.55 -10.71 15.23
N GLY A 159 -10.82 -9.87 15.97
CA GLY A 159 -11.02 -9.63 17.41
C GLY A 159 -10.34 -10.64 18.35
N THR A 160 -9.70 -11.69 17.82
CA THR A 160 -9.04 -12.73 18.63
C THR A 160 -7.53 -12.50 18.71
N PRO A 161 -6.89 -12.53 19.91
CA PRO A 161 -5.44 -12.35 20.02
C PRO A 161 -4.64 -13.42 19.26
N LEU A 162 -3.61 -13.00 18.53
CA LEU A 162 -2.65 -13.88 17.88
C LEU A 162 -1.44 -14.15 18.77
N THR A 163 -0.77 -15.27 18.55
CA THR A 163 0.46 -15.67 19.26
C THR A 163 1.69 -15.45 18.37
N TYR A 164 2.74 -14.87 18.92
CA TYR A 164 4.00 -14.68 18.21
C TYR A 164 4.73 -16.02 17.98
N VAL A 165 5.37 -16.13 16.82
CA VAL A 165 6.36 -17.16 16.52
C VAL A 165 7.51 -16.53 15.73
N ASN A 166 8.73 -17.09 15.81
CA ASN A 166 9.87 -16.60 15.05
C ASN A 166 9.62 -16.66 13.54
N TYR A 167 10.17 -15.70 12.79
CA TYR A 167 9.97 -15.57 11.35
C TYR A 167 10.30 -16.85 10.57
N THR A 168 11.44 -17.48 10.85
CA THR A 168 11.85 -18.73 10.18
C THR A 168 10.92 -19.90 10.48
N ASP A 169 10.39 -19.97 11.70
CA ASP A 169 9.47 -21.02 12.12
C ASP A 169 8.08 -20.80 11.51
N PHE A 170 7.65 -19.54 11.40
CA PHE A 170 6.43 -19.14 10.71
C PHE A 170 6.46 -19.55 9.23
N GLU A 171 7.51 -19.19 8.51
CA GLU A 171 7.70 -19.53 7.09
C GLU A 171 7.75 -21.05 6.86
N SER A 172 8.36 -21.78 7.81
CA SER A 172 8.36 -23.25 7.79
C SER A 172 6.95 -23.82 7.98
N LYS A 173 6.14 -23.25 8.87
CA LYS A 173 4.73 -23.64 9.07
C LYS A 173 3.88 -23.34 7.83
N VAL A 174 4.07 -22.20 7.18
CA VAL A 174 3.41 -21.85 5.90
C VAL A 174 3.76 -22.89 4.82
N SER A 175 5.05 -23.21 4.67
CA SER A 175 5.51 -24.22 3.70
C SER A 175 4.93 -25.62 3.98
N ASN A 176 4.84 -25.99 5.26
CA ASN A 176 4.25 -27.27 5.68
C ASN A 176 2.75 -27.31 5.42
N ALA A 177 1.99 -26.24 5.71
CA ALA A 177 0.56 -26.18 5.43
C ALA A 177 0.28 -26.36 3.93
N ASN A 178 1.06 -25.72 3.07
CA ASN A 178 0.99 -25.88 1.61
C ASN A 178 1.38 -27.29 1.14
N SER A 179 2.27 -27.98 1.84
CA SER A 179 2.70 -29.33 1.45
C SER A 179 1.73 -30.41 1.93
N ASN A 180 1.24 -30.28 3.17
CA ASN A 180 0.41 -31.28 3.82
C ASN A 180 -1.07 -31.21 3.40
N GLN A 181 -1.54 -30.06 2.91
CA GLN A 181 -2.90 -29.86 2.41
C GLN A 181 -3.98 -30.25 3.43
N ASN A 182 -3.80 -29.88 4.70
CA ASN A 182 -4.76 -30.17 5.77
C ASN A 182 -5.22 -28.90 6.50
N GLU A 183 -6.44 -28.95 7.02
CA GLU A 183 -7.09 -27.82 7.70
C GLU A 183 -6.44 -27.45 9.03
N SER A 184 -5.83 -28.42 9.73
CA SER A 184 -5.24 -28.20 11.04
C SER A 184 -4.04 -27.25 10.97
N ASP A 185 -3.18 -27.42 9.96
CA ASP A 185 -2.00 -26.58 9.76
C ASP A 185 -2.40 -25.14 9.39
N VAL A 186 -3.45 -24.98 8.57
CA VAL A 186 -4.01 -23.65 8.21
C VAL A 186 -4.65 -22.99 9.44
N ASN A 187 -5.42 -23.73 10.22
CA ASN A 187 -6.05 -23.23 11.44
C ASN A 187 -5.01 -22.86 12.50
N GLU A 188 -3.89 -23.58 12.58
CA GLU A 188 -2.76 -23.17 13.44
C GLU A 188 -2.23 -21.81 12.99
N LEU A 189 -1.91 -21.64 11.70
CA LEU A 189 -1.39 -20.39 11.14
C LEU A 189 -2.33 -19.19 11.33
N ASN A 190 -3.65 -19.41 11.34
CA ASN A 190 -4.63 -18.34 11.59
C ASN A 190 -4.52 -17.74 13.00
N ASN A 191 -3.88 -18.43 13.94
CA ASN A 191 -3.66 -17.98 15.32
C ASN A 191 -2.24 -17.43 15.55
N LEU A 192 -1.44 -17.28 14.49
CA LEU A 192 -0.04 -16.90 14.59
C LEU A 192 0.25 -15.58 13.86
N PHE A 193 1.25 -14.86 14.37
CA PHE A 193 1.89 -13.76 13.67
C PHE A 193 3.41 -13.81 13.86
N THR A 194 4.14 -13.12 13.00
CA THR A 194 5.59 -12.91 13.16
C THR A 194 5.97 -11.50 12.71
N VAL A 195 7.17 -11.06 13.07
CA VAL A 195 7.83 -9.91 12.46
C VAL A 195 9.21 -10.31 11.93
N ASP A 196 9.67 -9.67 10.85
CA ASP A 196 11.04 -9.85 10.34
C ASP A 196 12.04 -8.88 11.02
N GLU A 197 13.31 -8.96 10.62
CA GLU A 197 14.38 -8.09 11.11
C GLU A 197 14.19 -6.61 10.76
N SER A 198 13.38 -6.31 9.74
CA SER A 198 12.99 -4.96 9.34
C SER A 198 11.69 -4.49 10.00
N TRP A 199 11.17 -5.26 10.97
CA TRP A 199 9.92 -5.01 11.67
C TRP A 199 8.67 -5.00 10.78
N ASN A 200 8.67 -5.69 9.64
CA ASN A 200 7.42 -5.94 8.92
C ASN A 200 6.63 -7.04 9.63
N LEU A 201 5.33 -6.83 9.82
CA LEU A 201 4.42 -7.82 10.39
C LEU A 201 3.95 -8.79 9.30
N TYR A 202 3.85 -10.07 9.63
CA TYR A 202 3.32 -11.11 8.75
C TYR A 202 2.23 -11.91 9.46
N VAL A 203 1.17 -12.18 8.69
CA VAL A 203 0.08 -13.10 9.01
C VAL A 203 -0.24 -13.93 7.77
N ALA A 204 -0.81 -15.11 7.98
CA ALA A 204 -1.13 -16.03 6.89
C ALA A 204 -2.51 -15.75 6.30
N THR A 205 -2.63 -15.80 4.99
CA THR A 205 -3.90 -15.78 4.25
C THR A 205 -4.06 -17.08 3.49
N SER A 206 -5.24 -17.67 3.49
CA SER A 206 -5.48 -18.97 2.84
C SER A 206 -6.61 -18.91 1.81
N ASN A 207 -6.36 -19.54 0.66
CA ASN A 207 -7.35 -19.86 -0.36
C ASN A 207 -7.65 -21.37 -0.30
N GLN A 208 -8.92 -21.72 -0.17
CA GLN A 208 -9.40 -23.10 -0.07
C GLN A 208 -10.24 -23.47 -1.29
N THR A 209 -10.00 -24.64 -1.86
CA THR A 209 -10.86 -25.23 -2.90
C THR A 209 -11.34 -26.60 -2.45
N THR A 210 -12.65 -26.81 -2.45
CA THR A 210 -13.28 -28.10 -2.10
C THR A 210 -14.08 -28.62 -3.29
N ILE A 211 -13.77 -29.82 -3.76
CA ILE A 211 -14.47 -30.47 -4.88
C ILE A 211 -15.20 -31.70 -4.33
N THR A 212 -16.51 -31.77 -4.54
CA THR A 212 -17.31 -32.98 -4.33
C THR A 212 -17.67 -33.56 -5.68
N ASP A 213 -17.18 -34.78 -5.95
CA ASP A 213 -17.43 -35.47 -7.20
C ASP A 213 -18.84 -36.08 -7.28
N ILE A 214 -19.15 -36.68 -8.42
CA ILE A 214 -20.45 -37.30 -8.70
C ILE A 214 -20.72 -38.51 -7.77
N ALA A 215 -19.67 -39.17 -7.29
CA ALA A 215 -19.79 -40.27 -6.33
C ALA A 215 -19.97 -39.79 -4.87
N GLY A 216 -19.93 -38.47 -4.65
CA GLY A 216 -20.02 -37.84 -3.33
C GLY A 216 -18.70 -37.81 -2.56
N ALA A 217 -17.56 -38.15 -3.18
CA ALA A 217 -16.25 -38.05 -2.55
C ALA A 217 -15.76 -36.60 -2.60
N THR A 218 -15.24 -36.12 -1.46
CA THR A 218 -14.77 -34.74 -1.31
C THR A 218 -13.24 -34.69 -1.26
N THR A 219 -12.66 -33.75 -2.02
CA THR A 219 -11.23 -33.41 -1.97
C THR A 219 -11.08 -31.92 -1.67
N THR A 220 -10.28 -31.57 -0.66
CA THR A 220 -10.00 -30.17 -0.28
C THR A 220 -8.53 -29.86 -0.47
N THR A 221 -8.22 -28.70 -1.03
CA THR A 221 -6.86 -28.18 -1.19
C THR A 221 -6.75 -26.75 -0.64
N TYR A 222 -5.59 -26.40 -0.13
CA TYR A 222 -5.25 -25.12 0.46
C TYR A 222 -4.05 -24.49 -0.23
N ASN A 223 -4.09 -23.17 -0.42
CA ASN A 223 -2.95 -22.36 -0.80
C ASN A 223 -2.80 -21.23 0.22
N VAL A 224 -1.71 -21.25 0.97
CA VAL A 224 -1.40 -20.29 2.04
C VAL A 224 -0.30 -19.35 1.57
N THR A 225 -0.54 -18.05 1.72
CA THR A 225 0.36 -16.96 1.37
C THR A 225 0.57 -16.01 2.54
N THR A 226 1.61 -15.19 2.46
CA THR A 226 1.94 -14.15 3.45
C THR A 226 2.20 -12.83 2.72
N THR A 227 1.94 -11.70 3.38
CA THR A 227 2.20 -10.37 2.83
C THR A 227 2.77 -9.49 3.94
N PRO A 228 3.85 -8.73 3.68
CA PRO A 228 4.41 -7.83 4.68
C PRO A 228 3.45 -6.68 4.97
N ILE A 229 3.23 -6.41 6.26
CA ILE A 229 2.38 -5.36 6.80
C ILE A 229 3.27 -4.33 7.50
N ASN A 230 3.38 -3.14 6.94
CA ASN A 230 4.09 -2.03 7.58
C ASN A 230 3.19 -1.36 8.64
N TYR A 231 3.01 -2.04 9.78
CA TYR A 231 2.15 -1.56 10.85
C TYR A 231 2.67 -0.28 11.52
N GLN A 232 3.97 0.01 11.44
CA GLN A 232 4.57 1.19 12.07
C GLN A 232 3.94 2.49 11.58
N MET A 233 3.52 2.54 10.31
CA MET A 233 2.76 3.69 9.77
C MET A 233 1.43 3.89 10.50
N LEU A 234 0.69 2.81 10.71
CA LEU A 234 -0.63 2.83 11.33
C LEU A 234 -0.55 3.30 12.78
N VAL A 235 0.48 2.86 13.50
CA VAL A 235 0.61 3.13 14.93
C VAL A 235 1.37 4.43 15.24
N SER A 236 2.11 4.99 14.28
CA SER A 236 3.03 6.12 14.48
C SER A 236 2.42 7.31 15.24
N GLN A 237 1.16 7.64 14.93
CA GLN A 237 0.42 8.74 15.55
C GLN A 237 0.06 8.52 17.03
N TYR A 238 0.08 7.27 17.50
CA TYR A 238 -0.20 6.93 18.90
C TYR A 238 1.07 6.72 19.74
N THR A 239 2.24 6.78 19.11
CA THR A 239 3.54 6.58 19.77
C THR A 239 3.99 7.80 20.57
N ILE A 240 4.97 7.61 21.45
CA ILE A 240 5.65 8.72 22.12
C ILE A 240 7.10 8.83 21.58
N PRO A 241 7.47 9.94 20.94
CA PRO A 241 8.84 10.13 20.46
C PRO A 241 9.76 10.54 21.61
N TYR A 242 11.01 10.05 21.61
CA TYR A 242 12.02 10.45 22.59
C TYR A 242 12.26 11.96 22.61
N GLU A 243 12.16 12.62 21.45
CA GLU A 243 12.34 14.06 21.34
C GLU A 243 11.33 14.84 22.17
N PHE A 244 10.08 14.38 22.24
CA PHE A 244 9.07 15.00 23.10
C PHE A 244 9.44 14.89 24.58
N LEU A 245 9.85 13.70 25.03
CA LEU A 245 10.28 13.46 26.41
C LEU A 245 11.51 14.31 26.75
N PHE A 246 12.44 14.46 25.81
CA PHE A 246 13.65 15.27 25.99
C PHE A 246 13.33 16.77 26.03
N ILE A 247 12.41 17.27 25.21
CA ILE A 247 11.97 18.66 25.25
C ILE A 247 11.22 18.97 26.56
N LEU A 248 10.40 18.03 27.05
CA LEU A 248 9.77 18.14 28.38
C LEU A 248 10.83 18.19 29.50
N MET A 249 11.88 17.37 29.40
CA MET A 249 13.01 17.39 30.33
C MET A 249 13.68 18.75 30.38
N GLN A 250 14.00 19.30 29.21
CA GLN A 250 14.66 20.59 29.08
C GLN A 250 13.78 21.72 29.64
N THR A 251 12.49 21.69 29.35
CA THR A 251 11.55 22.75 29.74
C THR A 251 11.29 22.73 31.24
N THR A 252 11.15 21.54 31.84
CA THR A 252 10.75 21.42 33.25
C THR A 252 11.92 21.26 34.21
N ASN A 253 13.10 20.90 33.69
CA ASN A 253 14.27 20.47 34.47
C ASN A 253 13.90 19.46 35.58
N ASN A 254 12.97 18.55 35.28
CA ASN A 254 12.44 17.59 36.23
C ASN A 254 12.33 16.19 35.60
N PRO A 255 13.39 15.37 35.73
CA PRO A 255 13.39 14.03 35.14
C PRO A 255 12.41 13.07 35.77
N GLU A 256 12.02 13.30 37.03
CA GLU A 256 11.00 12.48 37.69
C GLU A 256 9.61 12.70 37.09
N TYR A 257 9.31 13.93 36.67
CA TYR A 257 8.09 14.22 35.91
C TYR A 257 8.12 13.58 34.52
N VAL A 258 9.24 13.67 33.81
CA VAL A 258 9.38 13.03 32.48
C VAL A 258 9.29 11.51 32.59
N SER A 259 9.84 10.93 33.66
CA SER A 259 9.69 9.51 34.01
C SER A 259 8.21 9.12 34.16
N ALA A 260 7.40 9.95 34.83
CA ALA A 260 5.96 9.73 34.96
C ALA A 260 5.20 9.88 33.63
N VAL A 261 5.67 10.74 32.70
CA VAL A 261 5.12 10.81 31.34
C VAL A 261 5.47 9.55 30.55
N ALA A 262 6.71 9.07 30.63
CA ALA A 262 7.16 7.83 30.01
C ALA A 262 6.36 6.61 30.51
N ASP A 263 5.98 6.59 31.80
CA ASP A 263 5.11 5.57 32.37
C ASP A 263 3.72 5.49 31.72
N LEU A 264 3.19 6.58 31.20
CA LEU A 264 1.92 6.55 30.44
C LEU A 264 2.06 5.77 29.14
N ALA A 265 3.20 5.86 28.47
CA ALA A 265 3.46 5.12 27.24
C ALA A 265 3.73 3.63 27.49
N LEU A 266 4.47 3.31 28.57
CA LEU A 266 4.75 1.94 29.00
C LEU A 266 3.49 1.12 29.34
N LYS A 267 2.38 1.80 29.63
CA LYS A 267 1.07 1.20 29.95
C LYS A 267 0.07 1.24 28.82
N GLY A 268 0.44 1.85 27.69
CA GLY A 268 -0.46 1.97 26.58
C GLY A 268 -0.91 0.59 26.09
N GLU A 269 -1.97 0.57 25.32
CA GLU A 269 -2.41 -0.60 24.59
C GLU A 269 -2.92 -0.17 23.22
N ILE A 270 -2.39 -0.79 22.17
CA ILE A 270 -2.90 -0.64 20.81
C ILE A 270 -3.30 -2.03 20.33
N ILE A 271 -4.54 -2.20 19.88
CA ILE A 271 -4.98 -3.43 19.23
C ILE A 271 -5.01 -3.17 17.72
N LEU A 272 -4.08 -3.83 17.02
CA LEU A 272 -4.05 -3.92 15.58
C LEU A 272 -4.75 -5.21 15.16
N ASP A 273 -5.93 -5.08 14.55
CA ASP A 273 -6.78 -6.20 14.19
C ASP A 273 -6.70 -6.49 12.69
N ILE A 274 -6.44 -7.75 12.36
CA ILE A 274 -6.44 -8.28 11.00
C ILE A 274 -7.85 -8.78 10.71
N MET A 275 -8.53 -8.08 9.81
CA MET A 275 -9.93 -8.31 9.47
C MET A 275 -10.02 -9.15 8.20
N ASP A 276 -10.50 -10.38 8.31
CA ASP A 276 -10.61 -11.28 7.17
C ASP A 276 -11.87 -10.99 6.35
N ASN A 277 -11.67 -10.70 5.07
CA ASN A 277 -12.70 -10.64 4.06
C ASN A 277 -12.66 -11.93 3.24
N THR A 278 -13.79 -12.60 3.09
CA THR A 278 -13.88 -13.87 2.38
C THR A 278 -14.74 -13.73 1.14
N THR A 279 -14.31 -14.35 0.05
CA THR A 279 -15.12 -14.53 -1.17
C THR A 279 -15.28 -16.02 -1.39
N THR A 280 -16.49 -16.53 -1.18
CA THR A 280 -16.86 -17.93 -1.40
C THR A 280 -17.69 -18.06 -2.68
N GLU A 281 -17.12 -18.71 -3.68
CA GLU A 281 -17.77 -19.08 -4.93
C GLU A 281 -18.16 -20.55 -4.87
N THR A 282 -19.45 -20.85 -5.09
CA THR A 282 -19.96 -22.22 -5.19
C THR A 282 -20.44 -22.45 -6.60
N ILE A 283 -19.84 -23.42 -7.29
CA ILE A 283 -20.13 -23.80 -8.66
C ILE A 283 -20.71 -25.22 -8.64
N ILE A 284 -21.93 -25.37 -9.14
CA ILE A 284 -22.58 -26.67 -9.33
C ILE A 284 -22.59 -26.95 -10.83
N GLU A 285 -21.93 -28.03 -11.24
CA GLU A 285 -21.97 -28.54 -12.61
C GLU A 285 -22.93 -29.74 -12.62
N THR A 286 -24.01 -29.65 -13.40
CA THR A 286 -25.01 -30.72 -13.57
C THR A 286 -25.03 -31.18 -15.02
N GLU A 287 -24.78 -32.46 -15.25
CA GLU A 287 -24.98 -33.12 -16.54
C GLU A 287 -26.36 -33.79 -16.53
N GLU A 288 -27.26 -33.37 -17.42
CA GLU A 288 -28.56 -33.98 -17.65
C GLU A 288 -28.55 -34.67 -19.01
N TRP A 289 -29.10 -35.88 -19.13
CA TRP A 289 -29.25 -36.55 -20.42
C TRP A 289 -30.44 -37.51 -20.42
N THR A 290 -30.92 -37.86 -21.61
CA THR A 290 -31.87 -38.96 -21.78
C THR A 290 -31.11 -40.18 -22.29
N GLU A 291 -31.15 -41.27 -21.54
CA GLU A 291 -30.60 -42.56 -21.95
C GLU A 291 -31.60 -43.28 -22.87
N GLU A 292 -31.30 -43.43 -24.16
CA GLU A 292 -32.10 -44.18 -25.12
C GLU A 292 -31.52 -45.59 -25.30
N THR A 293 -32.25 -46.62 -24.89
CA THR A 293 -31.93 -48.01 -25.23
C THR A 293 -32.67 -48.42 -26.50
N VAL A 294 -31.91 -48.79 -27.53
CA VAL A 294 -32.41 -49.32 -28.81
C VAL A 294 -32.16 -50.82 -28.88
N VAL A 295 -33.22 -51.60 -29.05
CA VAL A 295 -33.16 -53.07 -29.22
C VAL A 295 -33.67 -53.43 -30.60
N LYS A 296 -32.82 -54.05 -31.42
CA LYS A 296 -33.16 -54.56 -32.75
C LYS A 296 -33.16 -56.09 -32.75
N THR A 297 -34.09 -56.73 -33.45
CA THR A 297 -34.13 -58.21 -33.57
C THR A 297 -34.34 -58.65 -35.01
N THR A 298 -33.76 -59.79 -35.40
CA THR A 298 -34.05 -60.44 -36.69
C THR A 298 -35.24 -61.39 -36.61
N SER A 299 -35.71 -61.84 -37.78
CA SER A 299 -36.52 -63.06 -37.89
C SER A 299 -35.77 -64.30 -37.35
N ASN A 300 -36.52 -65.37 -37.10
CA ASN A 300 -35.99 -66.67 -36.72
C ASN A 300 -35.44 -67.44 -37.93
N TYR A 301 -34.26 -68.04 -37.80
CA TYR A 301 -33.56 -68.82 -38.83
C TYR A 301 -33.20 -70.21 -38.33
N ALA A 302 -33.21 -71.22 -39.19
CA ALA A 302 -32.95 -72.60 -38.79
C ALA A 302 -31.48 -72.86 -38.41
N THR A 303 -30.54 -72.06 -38.93
CA THR A 303 -29.09 -72.22 -38.68
C THR A 303 -28.37 -70.91 -38.37
N LYS A 304 -27.20 -70.98 -37.70
CA LYS A 304 -26.35 -69.82 -37.40
C LYS A 304 -25.68 -69.21 -38.64
N GLU A 305 -25.49 -69.98 -39.71
CA GLU A 305 -24.87 -69.50 -40.95
C GLU A 305 -25.82 -68.60 -41.75
N GLU A 306 -27.12 -68.92 -41.76
CA GLU A 306 -28.17 -68.10 -42.40
C GLU A 306 -28.31 -66.70 -41.77
N LEU A 307 -27.86 -66.52 -40.52
CA LEU A 307 -27.91 -65.25 -39.78
C LEU A 307 -26.83 -64.23 -40.17
N THR A 308 -25.74 -64.67 -40.82
CA THR A 308 -24.56 -63.83 -41.08
C THR A 308 -24.80 -62.68 -42.06
N GLY A 309 -25.94 -62.67 -42.76
CA GLY A 309 -26.39 -61.57 -43.63
C GLY A 309 -27.84 -61.10 -43.39
N ALA A 310 -28.49 -61.53 -42.31
CA ALA A 310 -29.89 -61.21 -42.05
C ALA A 310 -30.11 -59.73 -41.66
N GLU A 311 -31.13 -59.10 -42.24
CA GLU A 311 -31.56 -57.73 -41.92
C GLU A 311 -32.36 -57.67 -40.61
N TRP A 312 -32.31 -56.52 -39.92
CA TRP A 312 -33.12 -56.25 -38.73
C TRP A 312 -34.59 -56.09 -39.11
N VAL A 313 -35.50 -56.68 -38.33
CA VAL A 313 -36.93 -56.76 -38.69
C VAL A 313 -37.84 -56.09 -37.66
N ASN A 314 -37.40 -55.97 -36.40
CA ASN A 314 -38.07 -55.16 -35.37
C ASN A 314 -37.06 -54.25 -34.66
N GLU A 315 -37.52 -53.07 -34.24
CA GLU A 315 -36.77 -52.10 -33.43
C GLU A 315 -37.68 -51.60 -32.29
N THR A 316 -37.19 -51.63 -31.05
CA THR A 316 -37.87 -51.07 -29.87
C THR A 316 -36.96 -50.05 -29.21
N LYS A 317 -37.53 -48.89 -28.84
CA LYS A 317 -36.82 -47.79 -28.17
C LYS A 317 -37.44 -47.53 -26.80
N THR A 318 -36.60 -47.41 -25.77
CA THR A 318 -37.01 -47.00 -24.43
C THR A 318 -36.09 -45.91 -23.92
N THR A 319 -36.64 -44.84 -23.35
CA THR A 319 -35.89 -43.69 -22.85
C THR A 319 -36.03 -43.51 -21.33
N VAL A 320 -34.97 -43.06 -20.67
CA VAL A 320 -34.95 -42.71 -19.23
C VAL A 320 -34.14 -41.44 -19.03
N ASP A 321 -34.70 -40.44 -18.35
CA ASP A 321 -33.95 -39.22 -17.99
C ASP A 321 -33.00 -39.49 -16.82
N LYS A 322 -31.81 -38.92 -16.91
CA LYS A 322 -30.69 -39.07 -15.98
C LYS A 322 -30.09 -37.71 -15.68
N SER A 323 -29.52 -37.57 -14.48
CA SER A 323 -28.79 -36.38 -14.07
C SER A 323 -27.70 -36.73 -13.07
N GLU A 324 -26.53 -36.14 -13.22
CA GLU A 324 -25.41 -36.23 -12.28
C GLU A 324 -24.88 -34.83 -12.00
N SER A 325 -24.42 -34.58 -10.77
CA SER A 325 -23.93 -33.26 -10.37
C SER A 325 -22.64 -33.34 -9.57
N SER A 326 -21.72 -32.44 -9.84
CA SER A 326 -20.54 -32.19 -9.00
C SER A 326 -20.59 -30.76 -8.43
N THR A 327 -19.87 -30.52 -7.34
CA THR A 327 -19.83 -29.20 -6.68
C THR A 327 -18.41 -28.80 -6.40
N THR A 328 -18.04 -27.57 -6.80
CA THR A 328 -16.76 -26.94 -6.46
C THR A 328 -17.04 -25.71 -5.60
N VAL A 329 -16.36 -25.59 -4.47
CA VAL A 329 -16.42 -24.44 -3.57
C VAL A 329 -15.02 -23.83 -3.45
N ASN A 330 -14.85 -22.60 -3.94
CA ASN A 330 -13.63 -21.82 -3.77
C ASN A 330 -13.87 -20.77 -2.69
N THR A 331 -13.04 -20.70 -1.67
CA THR A 331 -13.06 -19.64 -0.66
C THR A 331 -11.71 -18.94 -0.67
N MET A 332 -11.72 -17.66 -1.02
CA MET A 332 -10.55 -16.78 -1.00
C MET A 332 -10.61 -15.86 0.21
N THR A 333 -9.47 -15.63 0.85
CA THR A 333 -9.36 -14.72 2.00
C THR A 333 -8.43 -13.57 1.67
N THR A 334 -8.92 -12.34 1.83
CA THR A 334 -8.11 -11.11 1.85
C THR A 334 -8.16 -10.48 3.23
N ILE A 335 -7.22 -9.59 3.54
CA ILE A 335 -7.11 -8.96 4.87
C ILE A 335 -7.18 -7.45 4.78
N ASP A 336 -7.86 -6.84 5.75
CA ASP A 336 -7.76 -5.41 6.06
C ASP A 336 -7.17 -5.24 7.46
N VAL A 337 -6.25 -4.30 7.62
CA VAL A 337 -5.63 -4.02 8.92
C VAL A 337 -6.28 -2.78 9.54
N LYS A 338 -6.79 -2.89 10.77
CA LYS A 338 -7.52 -1.81 11.47
C LYS A 338 -7.00 -1.61 12.89
N ILE A 339 -7.11 -0.39 13.41
CA ILE A 339 -6.86 -0.13 14.84
C ILE A 339 -8.21 -0.12 15.55
N THR A 340 -8.53 -1.25 16.17
CA THR A 340 -9.80 -1.44 16.90
C THR A 340 -9.74 -0.85 18.30
N LYS A 341 -8.55 -0.72 18.87
CA LYS A 341 -8.34 -0.05 20.15
C LYS A 341 -7.02 0.71 20.16
N ALA A 342 -7.03 1.91 20.72
CA ALA A 342 -5.83 2.60 21.18
C ALA A 342 -6.15 3.24 22.53
N ASP A 343 -5.42 2.89 23.58
CA ASP A 343 -5.45 3.57 24.87
C ASP A 343 -4.02 3.94 25.20
N THR A 344 -3.60 5.13 24.78
CA THR A 344 -2.20 5.58 24.85
C THR A 344 -2.06 6.84 25.69
N TRP A 345 -0.83 7.35 25.79
CA TRP A 345 -0.50 8.52 26.60
C TRP A 345 -1.30 9.78 26.24
N ALA A 346 -1.78 9.88 24.99
CA ALA A 346 -2.42 11.08 24.44
C ALA A 346 -3.79 10.84 23.81
N TYR A 347 -4.18 9.60 23.50
CA TYR A 347 -5.35 9.31 22.70
C TYR A 347 -6.05 8.02 23.13
N LYS A 348 -7.38 8.04 23.09
CA LYS A 348 -8.25 6.89 23.35
C LYS A 348 -9.18 6.66 22.17
N LYS A 349 -9.22 5.41 21.70
CA LYS A 349 -10.09 4.92 20.63
C LYS A 349 -10.58 3.53 20.95
N ASN A 350 -11.86 3.30 20.72
CA ASN A 350 -12.46 1.97 20.68
C ASN A 350 -13.42 1.93 19.49
N VAL A 351 -13.16 1.02 18.55
CA VAL A 351 -13.97 0.81 17.35
C VAL A 351 -14.42 -0.63 17.30
N THR A 352 -15.71 -0.83 17.10
CA THR A 352 -16.30 -2.15 16.88
C THR A 352 -16.62 -2.32 15.41
N TYR A 353 -16.28 -3.47 14.83
CA TYR A 353 -16.65 -3.82 13.46
C TYR A 353 -17.68 -4.94 13.44
N THR A 354 -18.53 -4.94 12.43
CA THR A 354 -19.49 -6.03 12.17
C THR A 354 -19.22 -6.58 10.78
N GLN A 355 -19.18 -7.91 10.65
CA GLN A 355 -19.02 -8.56 9.35
C GLN A 355 -20.38 -8.59 8.63
N ASN A 356 -20.46 -7.88 7.51
CA ASN A 356 -21.60 -7.95 6.60
C ASN A 356 -21.41 -9.10 5.60
N LYS A 357 -22.50 -9.75 5.19
CA LYS A 357 -22.49 -10.84 4.22
C LYS A 357 -23.37 -10.48 3.04
N THR A 358 -22.82 -10.54 1.84
CA THR A 358 -23.53 -10.22 0.59
C THR A 358 -23.55 -11.44 -0.30
N THR A 359 -24.75 -11.84 -0.74
CA THR A 359 -24.92 -12.90 -1.74
C THR A 359 -25.22 -12.26 -3.09
N HIS A 360 -24.39 -12.57 -4.08
CA HIS A 360 -24.59 -12.16 -5.46
C HIS A 360 -25.44 -13.20 -6.20
N ALA A 361 -26.30 -12.73 -7.11
CA ALA A 361 -27.27 -13.56 -7.82
C ALA A 361 -26.58 -14.62 -8.71
N PRO A 362 -27.22 -15.79 -8.91
CA PRO A 362 -26.62 -16.87 -9.67
C PRO A 362 -26.30 -16.48 -11.11
N MET A 363 -25.12 -16.88 -11.58
CA MET A 363 -24.81 -16.92 -13.01
C MET A 363 -25.15 -18.33 -13.51
N ASP A 364 -26.33 -18.48 -14.12
CA ASP A 364 -26.79 -19.74 -14.69
C ASP A 364 -26.40 -19.81 -16.17
N GLU A 365 -25.68 -20.87 -16.55
CA GLU A 365 -25.31 -21.17 -17.94
C GLU A 365 -25.76 -22.59 -18.32
N ILE A 366 -26.37 -22.75 -19.49
CA ILE A 366 -26.81 -24.05 -20.01
C ILE A 366 -26.18 -24.25 -21.39
N THR A 367 -25.49 -25.36 -21.57
CA THR A 367 -24.90 -25.79 -22.85
C THR A 367 -25.50 -27.12 -23.28
N GLU A 368 -26.03 -27.20 -24.50
CA GLU A 368 -26.46 -28.46 -25.12
C GLU A 368 -25.25 -29.20 -25.73
N ILE A 369 -25.20 -30.51 -25.57
CA ILE A 369 -24.15 -31.39 -26.11
C ILE A 369 -24.76 -32.32 -27.17
N ASP A 370 -23.99 -32.57 -28.24
CA ASP A 370 -24.36 -33.49 -29.32
C ASP A 370 -24.58 -34.92 -28.81
N GLU A 371 -25.47 -35.66 -29.47
CA GLU A 371 -25.83 -37.04 -29.11
C GLU A 371 -24.62 -37.99 -29.11
N GLU A 372 -24.48 -38.79 -28.05
CA GLU A 372 -23.47 -39.84 -27.93
C GLU A 372 -24.10 -41.21 -28.24
N LEU A 373 -23.74 -41.79 -29.37
CA LEU A 373 -24.26 -43.09 -29.81
C LEU A 373 -23.43 -44.24 -29.22
N GLY A 374 -24.12 -45.16 -28.55
CA GLY A 374 -23.50 -46.35 -27.97
C GLY A 374 -23.07 -47.36 -29.01
N THR A 375 -22.05 -48.16 -28.69
CA THR A 375 -21.63 -49.27 -29.54
C THR A 375 -22.71 -50.36 -29.53
N GLU A 376 -23.22 -50.73 -30.71
CA GLU A 376 -24.23 -51.78 -30.84
C GLU A 376 -23.63 -53.15 -30.53
N SER A 377 -24.05 -53.75 -29.42
CA SER A 377 -23.69 -55.11 -29.05
C SER A 377 -24.64 -56.09 -29.72
N VAL A 378 -24.11 -57.09 -30.43
CA VAL A 378 -24.93 -58.09 -31.14
C VAL A 378 -24.79 -59.44 -30.44
N THR A 379 -25.91 -60.00 -30.01
CA THR A 379 -25.97 -61.31 -29.35
C THR A 379 -26.85 -62.26 -30.15
N ILE A 380 -26.40 -63.49 -30.38
CA ILE A 380 -27.21 -64.54 -31.02
C ILE A 380 -27.96 -65.30 -29.92
N LYS A 381 -29.28 -65.39 -30.06
CA LYS A 381 -30.19 -66.09 -29.14
C LYS A 381 -30.88 -67.25 -29.86
N GLN A 382 -31.27 -68.28 -29.11
CA GLN A 382 -31.96 -69.46 -29.64
C GLN A 382 -33.39 -69.50 -29.08
N SER A 383 -34.37 -69.71 -29.96
CA SER A 383 -35.79 -69.85 -29.61
C SER A 383 -36.33 -71.12 -30.24
N GLY A 384 -36.48 -72.18 -29.45
CA GLY A 384 -36.86 -73.51 -29.96
C GLY A 384 -35.74 -74.12 -30.82
N THR A 385 -36.05 -74.53 -32.04
CA THR A 385 -35.07 -75.03 -33.03
C THR A 385 -34.35 -73.93 -33.79
N ASP A 386 -34.81 -72.68 -33.67
CA ASP A 386 -34.38 -71.57 -34.51
C ASP A 386 -33.48 -70.59 -33.74
N TYR A 387 -32.74 -69.77 -34.49
CA TYR A 387 -31.82 -68.75 -34.01
C TYR A 387 -32.23 -67.36 -34.50
N TYR A 388 -32.01 -66.34 -33.69
CA TYR A 388 -32.13 -64.93 -34.07
C TYR A 388 -30.97 -64.12 -33.48
N LYS A 389 -30.66 -62.95 -34.04
CA LYS A 389 -29.72 -62.00 -33.42
C LYS A 389 -30.48 -60.82 -32.83
N GLU A 390 -30.00 -60.34 -31.71
CA GLU A 390 -30.47 -59.15 -31.01
C GLU A 390 -29.32 -58.14 -30.92
N GLY A 391 -29.55 -56.93 -31.42
CA GLY A 391 -28.66 -55.80 -31.31
C GLY A 391 -29.15 -54.90 -30.19
N LYS A 392 -28.28 -54.54 -29.24
CA LYS A 392 -28.60 -53.58 -28.18
C LYS A 392 -27.57 -52.45 -28.18
N ALA A 393 -28.07 -51.22 -28.31
CA ALA A 393 -27.30 -49.99 -28.15
C ALA A 393 -27.93 -49.15 -27.03
N VAL A 394 -27.10 -48.42 -26.28
CA VAL A 394 -27.52 -47.45 -25.26
C VAL A 394 -26.88 -46.12 -25.64
N ASN A 395 -27.70 -45.14 -26.00
CA ASN A 395 -27.28 -43.82 -26.46
C ASN A 395 -27.56 -42.79 -25.35
N LYS A 396 -26.69 -41.78 -25.21
CA LYS A 396 -27.04 -40.56 -24.48
C LYS A 396 -27.52 -39.52 -25.49
N ILE A 397 -28.78 -39.14 -25.40
CA ILE A 397 -29.39 -38.11 -26.26
C ILE A 397 -29.86 -36.92 -25.41
N ASN A 398 -30.10 -35.77 -26.04
CA ASN A 398 -30.54 -34.53 -25.37
C ASN A 398 -29.66 -34.10 -24.19
N GLN A 399 -28.35 -34.32 -24.28
CA GLN A 399 -27.42 -34.05 -23.18
C GLN A 399 -27.27 -32.54 -22.96
N LYS A 400 -27.28 -32.11 -21.70
CA LYS A 400 -27.17 -30.71 -21.27
C LYS A 400 -26.20 -30.61 -20.10
N LEU A 401 -25.27 -29.67 -20.18
CA LEU A 401 -24.47 -29.23 -19.04
C LEU A 401 -25.06 -27.93 -18.51
N LYS A 402 -25.39 -27.92 -17.22
CA LYS A 402 -25.85 -26.75 -16.49
C LYS A 402 -24.82 -26.35 -15.45
N TYR A 403 -24.44 -25.09 -15.46
CA TYR A 403 -23.63 -24.46 -14.41
C TYR A 403 -24.51 -23.52 -13.62
N THR A 404 -24.52 -23.69 -12.30
CA THR A 404 -25.14 -22.73 -11.38
C THR A 404 -24.06 -22.27 -10.41
N GLY A 405 -23.72 -20.99 -10.48
CA GLY A 405 -22.68 -20.37 -9.65
C GLY A 405 -23.26 -19.33 -8.70
N ASN A 406 -22.95 -19.39 -7.40
CA ASN A 406 -23.28 -18.34 -6.43
C ASN A 406 -22.01 -17.80 -5.80
N THR A 407 -21.93 -16.48 -5.59
CA THR A 407 -20.81 -15.84 -4.91
C THR A 407 -21.28 -15.15 -3.64
N ASN A 408 -20.69 -15.53 -2.51
CA ASN A 408 -20.88 -14.88 -1.21
C ASN A 408 -19.61 -14.11 -0.86
N THR A 409 -19.75 -12.84 -0.49
CA THR A 409 -18.64 -12.03 0.01
C THR A 409 -18.89 -11.60 1.45
N THR A 410 -17.81 -11.43 2.20
CA THR A 410 -17.85 -10.80 3.53
C THR A 410 -17.00 -9.54 3.54
N GLU A 411 -17.50 -8.51 4.21
CA GLU A 411 -16.82 -7.24 4.39
C GLU A 411 -17.02 -6.76 5.83
N TRP A 412 -16.01 -6.12 6.42
CA TRP A 412 -16.11 -5.54 7.76
C TRP A 412 -16.55 -4.07 7.70
N ILE A 413 -17.72 -3.78 8.26
CA ILE A 413 -18.25 -2.43 8.36
C ILE A 413 -18.10 -1.88 9.78
N ILE A 414 -17.82 -0.59 9.88
CA ILE A 414 -17.74 0.11 11.17
C ILE A 414 -19.12 0.08 11.83
N GLY A 415 -19.18 -0.42 13.07
CA GLY A 415 -20.39 -0.42 13.89
C GLY A 415 -20.49 0.83 14.75
N SER A 416 -19.58 0.96 15.73
CA SER A 416 -19.48 2.12 16.63
C SER A 416 -18.02 2.53 16.75
N SER A 417 -17.78 3.83 16.85
CA SER A 417 -16.47 4.41 17.11
C SER A 417 -16.60 5.44 18.23
N ASN A 418 -15.76 5.33 19.25
CA ASN A 418 -15.58 6.33 20.28
C ASN A 418 -14.10 6.74 20.27
N GLU A 419 -13.85 8.03 20.05
CA GLU A 419 -12.52 8.61 19.94
C GLU A 419 -12.44 9.87 20.79
N GLU A 420 -11.39 9.99 21.61
CA GLU A 420 -11.14 11.17 22.42
C GLU A 420 -9.64 11.38 22.64
N ILE A 421 -9.26 12.64 22.88
CA ILE A 421 -7.93 12.95 23.40
C ILE A 421 -7.87 12.50 24.86
N ASN A 422 -6.81 11.80 25.27
CA ASN A 422 -6.60 11.34 26.64
C ASN A 422 -6.16 12.48 27.57
N VAL A 423 -6.99 13.52 27.66
CA VAL A 423 -6.74 14.73 28.45
C VAL A 423 -6.55 14.36 29.92
N ASN A 424 -7.44 13.52 30.46
CA ASN A 424 -7.44 13.17 31.88
C ASN A 424 -6.18 12.39 32.30
N GLY A 425 -5.75 11.43 31.49
CA GLY A 425 -4.54 10.65 31.79
C GLY A 425 -3.28 11.54 31.87
N PHE A 426 -3.14 12.48 30.93
CA PHE A 426 -1.99 13.37 30.90
C PHE A 426 -2.08 14.51 31.93
N LEU A 427 -3.24 15.19 32.04
CA LEU A 427 -3.44 16.29 33.00
C LEU A 427 -3.37 15.83 34.46
N GLY A 428 -3.64 14.55 34.74
CA GLY A 428 -3.41 13.93 36.05
C GLY A 428 -1.97 14.04 36.56
N LEU A 429 -1.00 14.21 35.66
CA LEU A 429 0.40 14.48 35.99
C LEU A 429 0.66 15.94 36.39
N TRP A 430 -0.27 16.85 36.12
CA TRP A 430 -0.14 18.27 36.50
C TRP A 430 -1.03 18.64 37.67
N ARG A 431 -2.24 18.06 37.76
CA ARG A 431 -3.20 18.36 38.82
C ARG A 431 -4.08 17.15 39.13
N ASN A 432 -4.17 16.81 40.41
CA ASN A 432 -5.07 15.77 40.90
C ASN A 432 -5.58 16.09 42.32
N LYS A 433 -6.48 15.27 42.87
CA LYS A 433 -7.11 15.50 44.19
C LYS A 433 -6.08 15.61 45.33
N ASP A 434 -5.02 14.81 45.27
CA ASP A 434 -4.03 14.69 46.33
C ASP A 434 -2.83 15.65 46.19
N GLY A 435 -2.62 16.21 44.99
CA GLY A 435 -1.46 17.02 44.65
C GLY A 435 -0.14 16.25 44.70
N LYS A 436 -0.20 14.93 44.53
CA LYS A 436 0.93 14.01 44.61
C LYS A 436 0.93 13.09 43.40
N TYR A 437 2.12 12.78 42.91
CA TYR A 437 2.28 11.71 41.94
C TYR A 437 2.05 10.38 42.65
N VAL A 438 1.13 9.58 42.13
CA VAL A 438 0.91 8.19 42.56
C VAL A 438 1.59 7.31 41.53
N SER A 439 2.61 6.57 41.97
CA SER A 439 3.35 5.71 41.06
C SER A 439 2.45 4.62 40.48
N PRO A 440 2.54 4.36 39.17
CA PRO A 440 2.04 3.17 38.49
C PRO A 440 2.19 1.84 39.21
N TYR A 441 3.29 1.70 39.95
CA TYR A 441 3.74 0.45 40.52
C TYR A 441 3.34 0.34 42.01
N SER A 442 2.60 1.33 42.53
CA SER A 442 2.09 1.29 43.89
C SER A 442 0.83 0.40 43.97
N SER A 443 0.69 -0.32 45.08
CA SER A 443 -0.50 -1.15 45.35
C SER A 443 -1.81 -0.35 45.46
N GLU A 444 -1.74 0.98 45.54
CA GLU A 444 -2.89 1.89 45.59
C GLU A 444 -3.46 2.22 44.18
N TYR A 445 -2.83 1.72 43.11
CA TYR A 445 -3.12 2.05 41.71
C TYR A 445 -4.26 1.21 41.06
N THR A 446 -5.01 0.40 41.82
CA THR A 446 -5.87 -0.68 41.27
C THR A 446 -7.16 -0.28 40.53
N GLU A 447 -7.47 1.00 40.32
CA GLU A 447 -8.68 1.43 39.58
C GLU A 447 -8.39 2.48 38.49
N GLY A 448 -7.66 2.08 37.43
CA GLY A 448 -7.74 2.71 36.11
C GLY A 448 -7.22 4.15 35.95
N ILE A 449 -6.79 4.49 34.74
CA ILE A 449 -6.39 5.85 34.32
C ILE A 449 -7.56 6.88 34.45
N ASN A 450 -8.78 6.41 34.74
CA ASN A 450 -10.02 7.18 34.69
C ASN A 450 -10.30 8.05 35.93
N ASP A 451 -9.53 7.95 37.01
CA ASP A 451 -9.80 8.70 38.25
C ASP A 451 -8.96 9.99 38.40
N TYR A 452 -8.22 10.36 37.36
CA TYR A 452 -7.49 11.63 37.31
C TYR A 452 -8.37 12.71 36.66
N VAL A 453 -8.94 13.53 37.56
CA VAL A 453 -9.90 14.63 37.33
C VAL A 453 -11.36 14.16 37.20
N THR A 454 -12.02 14.04 38.35
CA THR A 454 -13.46 14.27 38.44
C THR A 454 -13.72 15.74 38.06
N GLU A 455 -14.72 15.97 37.23
CA GLU A 455 -15.13 17.21 36.56
C GLU A 455 -15.40 18.47 37.44
N ASP A 456 -14.75 18.64 38.60
CA ASP A 456 -14.94 19.77 39.52
C ASP A 456 -13.61 20.51 39.83
N ASP A 457 -13.47 21.72 39.28
CA ASP A 457 -13.24 22.98 40.03
C ASP A 457 -12.08 23.11 41.06
N GLY A 458 -10.93 22.44 40.88
CA GLY A 458 -9.67 22.91 41.51
C GLY A 458 -8.83 21.91 42.31
N GLY A 459 -8.48 20.77 41.71
CA GLY A 459 -7.45 19.87 42.26
C GLY A 459 -6.12 20.57 42.58
N LYS A 460 -5.24 19.91 43.34
CA LYS A 460 -3.93 20.45 43.74
C LYS A 460 -2.88 20.18 42.68
N GLU A 461 -1.97 21.13 42.48
CA GLU A 461 -0.81 20.93 41.61
C GLU A 461 0.04 19.76 42.10
N VAL A 462 0.36 18.87 41.16
CA VAL A 462 1.18 17.69 41.43
C VAL A 462 2.64 18.10 41.58
N LYS A 463 3.30 17.50 42.57
CA LYS A 463 4.69 17.79 42.91
C LYS A 463 5.59 16.60 42.63
N TYR A 464 6.73 16.88 42.02
CA TYR A 464 7.75 15.89 41.66
C TYR A 464 9.06 16.20 42.37
N LYS A 465 9.74 15.15 42.81
CA LYS A 465 10.98 15.27 43.56
C LYS A 465 12.13 15.58 42.61
N SER A 466 12.85 16.66 42.85
CA SER A 466 14.08 16.97 42.10
C SER A 466 15.20 16.02 42.54
N PRO A 467 15.93 15.39 41.60
CA PRO A 467 17.10 14.59 41.96
C PRO A 467 18.22 15.39 42.61
N GLU A 468 18.32 16.69 42.30
CA GLU A 468 19.35 17.63 42.74
C GLU A 468 19.33 17.85 44.25
N ASP A 469 18.22 18.39 44.74
CA ASP A 469 18.08 18.93 46.09
C ASP A 469 17.04 18.15 46.92
N LYS A 470 16.44 17.11 46.32
CA LYS A 470 15.33 16.31 46.88
C LYS A 470 14.10 17.14 47.24
N SER A 471 14.04 18.40 46.82
CA SER A 471 12.88 19.27 47.00
C SER A 471 11.78 18.91 46.01
N TYR A 472 10.56 19.29 46.36
CA TYR A 472 9.40 19.08 45.51
C TYR A 472 9.19 20.30 44.60
N LYS A 473 9.24 20.08 43.29
CA LYS A 473 8.98 21.08 42.24
C LYS A 473 7.62 20.82 41.59
N ILE A 474 7.08 21.83 40.92
CA ILE A 474 5.80 21.76 40.20
C ILE A 474 6.14 21.99 38.71
N PRO A 475 6.37 20.93 37.92
CA PRO A 475 6.87 21.01 36.54
C PRO A 475 6.04 21.92 35.64
N ILE A 476 4.71 21.86 35.75
CA ILE A 476 3.80 22.66 34.92
C ILE A 476 4.02 24.18 35.07
N ARG A 477 4.51 24.66 36.23
CA ARG A 477 4.82 26.08 36.41
C ARG A 477 5.98 26.57 35.54
N TYR A 478 6.91 25.70 35.17
CA TYR A 478 7.99 26.01 34.24
C TYR A 478 7.52 26.08 32.78
N ILE A 479 6.37 25.47 32.48
CA ILE A 479 5.75 25.55 31.15
C ILE A 479 4.89 26.82 31.04
N ILE A 480 4.20 27.25 32.09
CA ILE A 480 3.18 28.33 32.02
C ILE A 480 3.55 29.67 32.66
N ASN A 481 4.51 29.76 33.59
CA ASN A 481 4.62 30.88 34.53
C ASN A 481 5.92 31.70 34.45
N GLU A 482 6.81 31.42 33.50
CA GLU A 482 7.93 32.30 33.17
C GLU A 482 7.60 32.98 31.84
N TYR A 483 7.54 34.31 31.81
CA TYR A 483 7.16 35.09 30.62
C TYR A 483 7.79 34.50 29.34
N GLU A 484 6.96 34.09 28.38
CA GLU A 484 7.32 33.45 27.09
C GLU A 484 7.60 31.91 27.10
N SER A 485 7.40 31.19 28.22
CA SER A 485 7.76 29.76 28.34
C SER A 485 6.86 28.79 27.55
N ALA A 486 5.56 29.05 27.44
CA ALA A 486 4.65 28.17 26.68
C ALA A 486 4.94 28.25 25.18
N ASP A 487 5.11 29.47 24.65
CA ASP A 487 5.51 29.68 23.24
C ASP A 487 6.90 29.11 22.96
N THR A 488 7.82 29.21 23.92
CA THR A 488 9.15 28.57 23.83
C THR A 488 9.04 27.04 23.81
N PHE A 489 8.17 26.45 24.63
CA PHE A 489 7.90 25.01 24.64
C PHE A 489 7.32 24.54 23.31
N PHE A 490 6.30 25.25 22.79
CA PHE A 490 5.73 24.96 21.46
C PHE A 490 6.76 25.13 20.35
N TYR A 491 7.56 26.19 20.42
CA TYR A 491 8.66 26.41 19.48
C TYR A 491 9.60 25.21 19.47
N TYR A 492 10.04 24.71 20.63
CA TYR A 492 10.89 23.52 20.68
C TYR A 492 10.25 22.28 20.06
N LEU A 493 8.96 22.04 20.30
CA LEU A 493 8.22 20.95 19.66
C LEU A 493 8.09 21.12 18.14
N SER A 494 8.03 22.36 17.65
CA SER A 494 7.96 22.63 16.20
C SER A 494 9.27 22.37 15.45
N LEU A 495 10.41 22.30 16.16
CA LEU A 495 11.74 22.15 15.55
C LEU A 495 12.03 20.73 15.04
N ASN A 496 11.25 19.72 15.43
CA ASN A 496 11.40 18.34 14.97
C ASN A 496 10.06 17.84 14.41
N GLU A 497 10.08 17.26 13.21
CA GLU A 497 8.89 16.78 12.50
C GLU A 497 8.09 15.75 13.32
N ARG A 498 8.77 14.89 14.10
CA ARG A 498 8.14 13.89 14.96
C ARG A 498 7.38 14.50 16.14
N THR A 499 7.68 15.75 16.51
CA THR A 499 7.03 16.47 17.61
C THR A 499 6.07 17.56 17.16
N GLN A 500 6.00 17.89 15.87
CA GLN A 500 5.07 18.91 15.34
C GLN A 500 3.60 18.56 15.62
N LYS A 501 3.20 17.29 15.44
CA LYS A 501 1.83 16.86 15.78
C LYS A 501 1.55 16.97 17.27
N ILE A 502 2.57 16.73 18.09
CA ILE A 502 2.49 16.82 19.55
C ILE A 502 2.40 18.28 20.00
N GLU A 503 3.01 19.22 19.26
CA GLU A 503 2.89 20.65 19.54
C GLU A 503 1.42 21.11 19.60
N THR A 504 0.63 20.73 18.60
CA THR A 504 -0.79 21.08 18.51
C THR A 504 -1.61 20.40 19.60
N LEU A 505 -1.32 19.12 19.89
CA LEU A 505 -1.90 18.40 21.02
C LEU A 505 -1.58 19.10 22.36
N MET A 506 -0.34 19.56 22.54
CA MET A 506 0.09 20.21 23.77
C MET A 506 -0.54 21.59 23.96
N ARG A 507 -0.82 22.33 22.87
CA ARG A 507 -1.64 23.56 22.93
C ARG A 507 -3.04 23.25 23.47
N TYR A 508 -3.67 22.20 22.97
CA TYR A 508 -4.97 21.75 23.47
C TYR A 508 -4.91 21.33 24.94
N MET A 509 -3.92 20.52 25.34
CA MET A 509 -3.73 20.12 26.75
C MET A 509 -3.55 21.33 27.68
N LEU A 510 -2.79 22.34 27.26
CA LEU A 510 -2.58 23.57 28.03
C LEU A 510 -3.83 24.47 28.06
N TYR A 511 -4.61 24.51 26.98
CA TYR A 511 -5.94 25.14 26.98
C TYR A 511 -6.86 24.47 28.01
N LYS A 512 -6.97 23.14 28.01
CA LYS A 512 -7.77 22.41 29.01
C LYS A 512 -7.25 22.58 30.43
N TYR A 513 -5.94 22.74 30.62
CA TYR A 513 -5.34 22.96 31.94
C TYR A 513 -5.53 24.39 32.49
N THR A 514 -5.34 25.42 31.65
CA THR A 514 -5.27 26.82 32.08
C THR A 514 -6.54 27.62 31.81
N GLY A 515 -7.34 27.21 30.82
CA GLY A 515 -8.42 28.00 30.24
C GLY A 515 -7.96 29.11 29.28
N ASN A 516 -6.65 29.27 29.05
CA ASN A 516 -6.13 30.26 28.10
C ASN A 516 -6.12 29.71 26.68
N ASP A 517 -6.46 30.55 25.72
CA ASP A 517 -6.37 30.22 24.30
C ASP A 517 -4.91 30.27 23.81
N TYR A 518 -4.41 29.13 23.35
CA TYR A 518 -3.08 28.98 22.74
C TYR A 518 -3.16 28.72 21.22
N GLY A 519 -4.29 29.03 20.58
CA GLY A 519 -4.55 28.80 19.16
C GLY A 519 -5.15 27.42 18.85
N VAL A 520 -5.49 26.62 19.87
CA VAL A 520 -6.19 25.34 19.75
C VAL A 520 -7.18 25.21 20.89
N THR A 521 -8.47 25.09 20.58
CA THR A 521 -9.58 25.05 21.57
C THR A 521 -10.49 23.85 21.33
N ASP A 522 -11.62 23.76 22.06
CA ASP A 522 -12.63 22.73 21.83
C ASP A 522 -13.26 22.82 20.41
N GLU A 523 -13.18 23.98 19.74
CA GLU A 523 -13.63 24.16 18.35
C GLU A 523 -12.74 23.40 17.35
N ASP A 524 -11.46 23.20 17.68
CA ASP A 524 -10.47 22.53 16.82
C ASP A 524 -10.38 21.02 17.06
N LEU A 525 -11.13 20.49 18.05
CA LEU A 525 -11.03 19.11 18.50
C LEU A 525 -11.27 18.11 17.35
N ALA A 526 -12.22 18.37 16.46
CA ALA A 526 -12.47 17.52 15.29
C ALA A 526 -11.26 17.46 14.34
N SER A 527 -10.60 18.60 14.11
CA SER A 527 -9.38 18.66 13.31
C SER A 527 -8.21 17.96 14.00
N LEU A 528 -8.09 18.10 15.32
CA LEU A 528 -7.06 17.44 16.11
C LEU A 528 -7.24 15.91 16.10
N LEU A 529 -8.48 15.42 16.25
CA LEU A 529 -8.79 13.99 16.18
C LEU A 529 -8.54 13.41 14.78
N SER A 530 -8.72 14.21 13.71
CA SER A 530 -8.41 13.77 12.34
C SER A 530 -6.93 13.43 12.14
N VAL A 531 -6.02 14.00 12.94
CA VAL A 531 -4.58 13.66 12.92
C VAL A 531 -4.32 12.24 13.44
N PHE A 532 -5.24 11.71 14.25
CA PHE A 532 -5.24 10.35 14.78
C PHE A 532 -6.15 9.40 13.98
N GLN A 533 -6.68 9.81 12.82
CA GLN A 533 -7.38 8.88 11.92
C GLN A 533 -6.37 8.02 11.14
N GLU A 534 -6.76 6.78 10.85
CA GLU A 534 -5.88 5.79 10.20
C GLU A 534 -5.46 6.25 8.80
N GLY A 535 -4.16 6.19 8.50
CA GLY A 535 -3.74 6.11 7.10
C GLY A 535 -4.22 4.78 6.53
N GLU A 536 -4.87 4.80 5.36
CA GLU A 536 -5.29 3.56 4.70
C GLU A 536 -4.07 2.67 4.43
N PHE A 537 -4.24 1.37 4.61
CA PHE A 537 -3.19 0.38 4.42
C PHE A 537 -2.72 0.37 2.95
N TYR A 538 -1.41 0.56 2.72
CA TYR A 538 -0.80 0.38 1.41
C TYR A 538 -0.02 -0.92 1.37
N SER A 539 -0.56 -1.93 0.70
CA SER A 539 0.28 -2.97 0.10
C SER A 539 0.96 -2.36 -1.13
N ILE A 540 2.21 -1.90 -0.99
CA ILE A 540 3.05 -1.67 -2.16
C ILE A 540 3.48 -3.06 -2.64
N ASP A 541 2.57 -3.75 -3.31
CA ASP A 541 2.91 -4.90 -4.13
C ASP A 541 3.80 -4.34 -5.25
N GLY A 542 5.12 -4.48 -5.12
CA GLY A 542 6.18 -3.77 -5.85
C GLY A 542 6.13 -3.92 -7.37
N SER A 543 5.11 -3.34 -7.98
CA SER A 543 4.69 -3.67 -9.33
C SER A 543 4.09 -2.42 -9.99
N PHE A 544 5.00 -1.55 -10.41
CA PHE A 544 4.67 -0.33 -11.14
C PHE A 544 3.93 -0.67 -12.44
N VAL A 545 2.84 0.04 -12.68
CA VAL A 545 1.79 -0.33 -13.64
C VAL A 545 1.86 0.62 -14.83
N GLY A 546 2.05 0.12 -16.05
CA GLY A 546 2.00 0.95 -17.26
C GLY A 546 3.27 0.97 -18.11
N ASP A 547 3.07 1.20 -19.40
CA ASP A 547 4.10 1.27 -20.46
C ASP A 547 4.82 2.62 -20.46
N SER A 548 4.24 3.62 -19.81
CA SER A 548 4.79 4.95 -19.66
C SER A 548 5.13 5.24 -18.22
N LEU A 549 6.20 6.01 -18.03
CA LEU A 549 6.62 6.46 -16.71
C LEU A 549 5.53 7.29 -16.00
N GLU A 550 4.70 8.01 -16.76
CA GLU A 550 3.52 8.71 -16.26
C GLU A 550 2.50 7.77 -15.60
N ALA A 551 2.18 6.64 -16.25
CA ALA A 551 1.22 5.67 -15.73
C ALA A 551 1.79 5.00 -14.48
N LYS A 552 3.07 4.61 -14.52
CA LYS A 552 3.77 4.06 -13.36
C LYS A 552 3.71 5.02 -12.17
N LEU A 553 4.01 6.29 -12.37
CA LEU A 553 3.95 7.33 -11.32
C LEU A 553 2.53 7.56 -10.82
N TRP A 554 1.55 7.67 -11.72
CA TRP A 554 0.15 7.87 -11.36
C TRP A 554 -0.33 6.74 -10.47
N PHE A 555 -0.19 5.49 -10.92
CA PHE A 555 -0.67 4.34 -10.17
C PHE A 555 0.17 4.05 -8.92
N ALA A 556 1.47 4.34 -8.93
CA ALA A 556 2.29 4.29 -7.72
C ALA A 556 1.79 5.25 -6.65
N LEU A 557 1.50 6.51 -7.01
CA LEU A 557 0.96 7.50 -6.08
C LEU A 557 -0.45 7.12 -5.63
N LYS A 558 -1.35 6.75 -6.54
CA LYS A 558 -2.70 6.26 -6.18
C LYS A 558 -2.61 5.07 -5.20
N GLY A 559 -1.65 4.17 -5.38
CA GLY A 559 -1.38 3.01 -4.51
C GLY A 559 -0.48 3.28 -3.29
N ALA A 560 0.06 4.49 -3.13
CA ALA A 560 0.92 4.88 -2.01
C ALA A 560 0.27 5.87 -1.05
N GLY A 561 -0.81 6.51 -1.48
CA GLY A 561 -1.84 6.90 -0.55
C GLY A 561 -2.87 7.90 -0.95
N PHE A 562 -3.17 7.82 -2.24
CA PHE A 562 -3.94 8.80 -2.94
C PHE A 562 -5.04 8.11 -3.77
N SER A 563 -5.56 6.97 -3.31
CA SER A 563 -6.49 6.07 -4.02
C SER A 563 -7.83 6.73 -4.34
N ASP A 564 -8.37 7.52 -3.42
CA ASP A 564 -9.61 8.29 -3.59
C ASP A 564 -9.46 9.36 -4.68
N ASP A 565 -10.49 9.52 -5.52
CA ASP A 565 -10.56 10.50 -6.63
C ASP A 565 -10.33 11.94 -6.14
N LYS A 566 -10.61 12.23 -4.85
CA LYS A 566 -10.33 13.54 -4.26
C LYS A 566 -8.84 13.92 -4.30
N TYR A 567 -7.94 12.95 -4.41
CA TYR A 567 -6.50 13.18 -4.48
C TYR A 567 -5.95 13.30 -5.91
N ASP A 568 -6.79 13.20 -6.95
CA ASP A 568 -6.34 13.23 -8.34
C ASP A 568 -5.63 14.54 -8.70
N TYR A 569 -6.05 15.67 -8.13
CA TYR A 569 -5.35 16.95 -8.28
C TYR A 569 -3.95 16.89 -7.68
N ALA A 570 -3.80 16.31 -6.49
CA ALA A 570 -2.51 16.17 -5.81
C ALA A 570 -1.55 15.31 -6.64
N VAL A 571 -2.00 14.13 -7.07
CA VAL A 571 -1.21 13.21 -7.90
C VAL A 571 -0.78 13.86 -9.22
N ALA A 572 -1.73 14.48 -9.93
CA ALA A 572 -1.42 15.20 -11.17
C ALA A 572 -0.42 16.35 -10.95
N GLY A 573 -0.60 17.12 -9.87
CA GLY A 573 0.27 18.23 -9.51
C GLY A 573 1.70 17.80 -9.20
N ALA A 574 1.89 16.64 -8.56
CA ALA A 574 3.22 16.09 -8.32
C ALA A 574 3.89 15.67 -9.64
N ILE A 575 3.19 14.88 -10.47
CA ILE A 575 3.74 14.38 -11.73
C ILE A 575 4.03 15.53 -12.71
N GLY A 576 3.20 16.57 -12.74
CA GLY A 576 3.44 17.75 -13.56
C GLY A 576 4.70 18.53 -13.17
N ASN A 577 5.08 18.51 -11.89
CA ASN A 577 6.36 19.06 -11.43
C ASN A 577 7.54 18.19 -11.92
N LEU A 578 7.50 16.89 -11.69
CA LEU A 578 8.53 15.95 -12.14
C LEU A 578 8.74 15.99 -13.66
N ALA A 579 7.65 16.14 -14.41
CA ALA A 579 7.69 16.29 -15.86
C ALA A 579 8.48 17.54 -16.27
N TYR A 580 8.33 18.65 -15.55
CA TYR A 580 9.13 19.84 -15.80
C TYR A 580 10.60 19.64 -15.41
N GLU A 581 10.88 19.11 -14.21
CA GLU A 581 12.25 18.98 -13.68
C GLU A 581 13.14 18.16 -14.62
N SER A 582 12.62 17.04 -15.11
CA SER A 582 13.38 16.12 -15.95
C SER A 582 13.25 16.39 -17.46
N GLY A 583 12.46 17.39 -17.87
CA GLY A 583 12.25 17.71 -19.29
C GLY A 583 11.38 16.68 -20.03
N GLY A 584 10.31 16.22 -19.40
CA GLY A 584 9.31 15.30 -19.95
C GLY A 584 9.32 13.91 -19.31
N LEU A 585 9.52 13.80 -17.99
CA LEU A 585 9.65 12.54 -17.25
C LEU A 585 10.77 11.66 -17.79
N ASN A 586 11.99 12.20 -17.79
CA ASN A 586 13.18 11.47 -18.21
C ASN A 586 13.97 10.99 -16.99
N ALA A 587 13.85 9.71 -16.64
CA ALA A 587 14.58 9.10 -15.52
C ALA A 587 16.12 9.15 -15.69
N SER A 588 16.63 9.36 -16.91
CA SER A 588 18.07 9.53 -17.17
C SER A 588 18.49 11.00 -17.29
N ALA A 589 17.62 11.96 -16.93
CA ALA A 589 17.96 13.38 -16.97
C ALA A 589 19.13 13.69 -16.04
N VAL A 590 20.07 14.50 -16.53
CA VAL A 590 21.19 15.03 -15.77
C VAL A 590 21.25 16.53 -16.03
N GLU A 591 21.28 17.32 -14.96
CA GLU A 591 21.35 18.77 -15.03
C GLU A 591 22.61 19.22 -15.80
N SER A 592 22.59 20.39 -16.44
CA SER A 592 23.73 20.88 -17.25
C SER A 592 25.04 21.05 -16.48
N ASN A 593 24.96 21.30 -15.17
CA ASN A 593 26.10 21.39 -14.26
C ASN A 593 26.50 20.00 -13.66
N GLY A 594 25.72 18.95 -13.97
CA GLY A 594 25.88 17.59 -13.49
C GLY A 594 25.45 17.36 -12.03
N VAL A 595 24.74 18.29 -11.38
CA VAL A 595 24.35 18.20 -9.97
C VAL A 595 23.05 17.40 -9.81
N GLY A 596 21.95 17.88 -10.40
CA GLY A 596 20.66 17.20 -10.39
C GLY A 596 20.57 15.97 -11.30
N ILE A 597 19.89 14.91 -10.84
CA ILE A 597 19.67 13.66 -11.59
C ILE A 597 18.22 13.16 -11.50
N GLY A 598 17.77 12.46 -12.54
CA GLY A 598 16.51 11.72 -12.53
C GLY A 598 15.24 12.56 -12.60
N LEU A 599 14.10 11.92 -12.32
CA LEU A 599 12.75 12.48 -12.44
C LEU A 599 12.55 13.78 -11.68
N ALA A 600 13.01 13.84 -10.43
CA ALA A 600 12.88 15.00 -9.55
C ALA A 600 14.11 15.91 -9.56
N GLN A 601 15.10 15.67 -10.44
CA GLN A 601 16.40 16.34 -10.40
C GLN A 601 17.03 16.33 -8.99
N TRP A 602 16.97 15.17 -8.32
CA TRP A 602 17.57 14.95 -7.01
C TRP A 602 19.02 15.45 -7.01
N SER A 603 19.34 16.28 -6.03
CA SER A 603 20.60 17.03 -5.96
C SER A 603 21.25 16.85 -4.59
N HIS A 604 22.57 16.99 -4.53
CA HIS A 604 23.36 16.91 -3.29
C HIS A 604 23.07 15.63 -2.47
N ASP A 605 22.69 15.75 -1.19
CA ASP A 605 22.51 14.61 -0.30
C ASP A 605 21.38 13.68 -0.76
N ARG A 606 20.29 14.22 -1.33
CA ARG A 606 19.18 13.43 -1.88
C ARG A 606 19.63 12.59 -3.07
N ARG A 607 20.54 13.11 -3.90
CA ARG A 607 21.17 12.34 -4.97
C ARG A 607 22.04 11.22 -4.41
N THR A 608 22.89 11.51 -3.43
CA THR A 608 23.74 10.49 -2.81
C THR A 608 22.91 9.38 -2.19
N ALA A 609 21.77 9.71 -1.57
CA ALA A 609 20.81 8.77 -1.05
C ALA A 609 20.15 7.90 -2.15
N LEU A 610 19.71 8.49 -3.26
CA LEU A 610 19.15 7.74 -4.39
C LEU A 610 20.19 6.79 -5.01
N GLU A 611 21.43 7.26 -5.21
CA GLU A 611 22.52 6.43 -5.72
C GLU A 611 22.85 5.28 -4.75
N ALA A 612 22.85 5.53 -3.44
CA ALA A 612 23.05 4.51 -2.41
C ALA A 612 21.90 3.49 -2.38
N TYR A 613 20.66 3.94 -2.50
CA TYR A 613 19.48 3.09 -2.58
C TYR A 613 19.53 2.18 -3.82
N ALA A 614 19.80 2.74 -4.99
CA ALA A 614 19.95 1.99 -6.22
C ALA A 614 21.04 0.91 -6.11
N ASN A 615 22.19 1.27 -5.53
CA ASN A 615 23.29 0.34 -5.28
C ASN A 615 22.88 -0.79 -4.31
N SER A 616 22.09 -0.51 -3.28
CA SER A 616 21.60 -1.52 -2.33
C SER A 616 20.74 -2.59 -3.01
N LYS A 617 20.03 -2.21 -4.08
CA LYS A 617 19.21 -3.11 -4.91
C LYS A 617 19.98 -3.76 -6.07
N GLY A 618 21.25 -3.41 -6.28
CA GLY A 618 21.99 -3.83 -7.47
C GLY A 618 21.45 -3.24 -8.78
N THR A 619 20.78 -2.09 -8.70
CA THR A 619 20.23 -1.34 -9.83
C THR A 619 21.04 -0.05 -10.08
N SER A 620 20.72 0.68 -11.14
CA SER A 620 21.32 1.99 -11.42
C SER A 620 20.36 3.10 -10.98
N TRP A 621 20.87 4.26 -10.58
CA TRP A 621 20.04 5.39 -10.16
C TRP A 621 19.04 5.84 -11.22
N ASN A 622 19.31 5.58 -12.51
CA ASN A 622 18.45 5.93 -13.64
C ASN A 622 17.38 4.87 -13.96
N ASP A 623 17.28 3.81 -13.16
CA ASP A 623 16.18 2.85 -13.21
C ASP A 623 14.88 3.53 -12.75
N GLU A 624 13.84 3.43 -13.58
CA GLU A 624 12.56 4.11 -13.37
C GLU A 624 11.89 3.67 -12.06
N ASP A 625 11.84 2.37 -11.82
CA ASP A 625 11.13 1.77 -10.69
C ASP A 625 11.84 2.13 -9.38
N THR A 626 13.18 2.11 -9.38
CA THR A 626 14.00 2.56 -8.26
C THR A 626 13.78 4.04 -7.93
N GLN A 627 13.68 4.91 -8.94
CA GLN A 627 13.34 6.33 -8.72
C GLN A 627 11.92 6.52 -8.19
N ILE A 628 10.95 5.73 -8.64
CA ILE A 628 9.57 5.81 -8.14
C ILE A 628 9.50 5.34 -6.68
N GLU A 629 10.13 4.23 -6.32
CA GLU A 629 10.17 3.77 -4.92
C GLU A 629 10.80 4.81 -3.99
N PHE A 630 11.89 5.45 -4.44
CA PHE A 630 12.57 6.51 -3.71
C PHE A 630 11.66 7.74 -3.57
N LEU A 631 11.03 8.18 -4.67
CA LEU A 631 10.05 9.27 -4.68
C LEU A 631 8.87 9.01 -3.74
N ILE A 632 8.28 7.82 -3.79
CA ILE A 632 7.15 7.44 -2.92
C ILE A 632 7.58 7.50 -1.47
N THR A 633 8.78 7.00 -1.16
CA THR A 633 9.34 7.08 0.19
C THR A 633 9.48 8.53 0.66
N GLU A 634 9.95 9.45 -0.21
CA GLU A 634 10.06 10.87 0.14
C GLU A 634 8.71 11.61 0.24
N ILE A 635 7.69 11.16 -0.50
CA ILE A 635 6.35 11.77 -0.47
C ILE A 635 5.57 11.30 0.77
N VAL A 636 5.62 10.00 1.07
CA VAL A 636 4.82 9.39 2.13
C VAL A 636 5.57 9.40 3.46
N GLY A 637 6.91 9.36 3.43
CA GLY A 637 7.79 9.19 4.59
C GLY A 637 8.09 7.72 4.92
N SER A 638 7.71 6.81 4.03
CA SER A 638 7.82 5.36 4.20
C SER A 638 7.74 4.67 2.85
N GLY A 639 8.45 3.56 2.68
CA GLY A 639 8.49 2.82 1.42
C GLY A 639 9.76 2.00 1.32
N PRO A 640 9.99 1.33 0.18
CA PRO A 640 11.16 0.46 -0.01
C PRO A 640 12.52 1.16 0.20
N ALA A 641 12.58 2.49 0.06
CA ALA A 641 13.79 3.28 0.23
C ALA A 641 13.94 3.95 1.61
N ARG A 642 13.15 3.56 2.63
CA ARG A 642 13.08 4.26 3.93
C ARG A 642 14.43 4.42 4.64
N ASP A 643 15.35 3.47 4.47
CA ASP A 643 16.69 3.55 5.05
C ASP A 643 17.60 4.59 4.36
N PHE A 644 17.15 5.13 3.23
CA PHE A 644 17.89 6.07 2.38
C PHE A 644 17.16 7.41 2.22
N ALA A 645 15.83 7.43 2.31
CA ALA A 645 15.00 8.59 2.08
C ALA A 645 14.05 8.85 3.26
N SER A 646 13.97 10.12 3.66
CA SER A 646 12.99 10.64 4.62
C SER A 646 11.90 11.43 3.91
N LYS A 647 10.84 11.79 4.63
CA LYS A 647 9.78 12.64 4.07
C LYS A 647 10.33 14.02 3.70
N GLU A 648 9.91 14.56 2.56
CA GLU A 648 10.50 15.77 1.98
C GLU A 648 9.52 16.94 1.84
N PHE A 649 8.39 16.98 2.56
CA PHE A 649 7.48 18.14 2.53
C PHE A 649 7.85 19.19 3.58
N TYR A 650 7.96 20.46 3.18
CA TYR A 650 8.26 21.59 4.09
C TYR A 650 7.19 22.68 4.03
N ASP A 651 6.92 23.31 5.17
CA ASP A 651 6.12 24.53 5.24
C ASP A 651 6.84 25.71 4.57
N ARG A 652 6.28 26.23 3.48
CA ARG A 652 6.82 27.39 2.79
C ARG A 652 5.74 28.42 2.49
N THR A 653 6.03 29.68 2.81
CA THR A 653 5.12 30.79 2.51
C THR A 653 5.40 31.33 1.12
N TYR A 654 4.38 31.35 0.27
CA TYR A 654 4.42 31.98 -1.04
C TYR A 654 3.18 32.87 -1.23
N LYS A 655 3.38 34.13 -1.64
CA LYS A 655 2.32 35.14 -1.79
C LYS A 655 1.39 35.27 -0.56
N GLY A 656 1.94 35.10 0.64
CA GLY A 656 1.20 35.20 1.90
C GLY A 656 0.34 33.98 2.26
N LYS A 657 0.45 32.87 1.50
CA LYS A 657 -0.17 31.58 1.81
C LYS A 657 0.91 30.54 2.14
N ILE A 658 0.66 29.71 3.16
CA ILE A 658 1.53 28.57 3.49
C ILE A 658 1.16 27.38 2.60
N TYR A 659 2.17 26.82 1.94
CA TYR A 659 2.09 25.60 1.16
C TYR A 659 2.88 24.50 1.87
N ASN A 660 2.27 23.33 1.98
CA ASN A 660 2.82 22.14 2.61
C ASN A 660 2.10 20.88 2.09
N GLU A 661 2.41 19.72 2.68
CA GLU A 661 1.77 18.45 2.34
C GLU A 661 0.24 18.51 2.42
N SER A 662 -0.33 19.11 3.48
CA SER A 662 -1.78 19.23 3.65
C SER A 662 -2.40 20.08 2.53
N THR A 663 -1.78 21.21 2.19
CA THR A 663 -2.23 22.06 1.08
C THR A 663 -2.15 21.33 -0.25
N TRP A 664 -1.16 20.46 -0.45
CA TRP A 664 -1.03 19.62 -1.65
C TRP A 664 -2.11 18.53 -1.70
N LYS A 665 -2.26 17.76 -0.62
CA LYS A 665 -3.23 16.66 -0.50
C LYS A 665 -4.68 17.11 -0.66
N ASN A 666 -5.01 18.25 -0.07
CA ASN A 666 -6.38 18.78 -0.02
C ASN A 666 -6.64 19.84 -1.09
N ALA A 667 -5.76 19.96 -2.09
CA ALA A 667 -5.90 20.93 -3.16
C ALA A 667 -7.21 20.71 -3.94
N THR A 668 -7.93 21.80 -4.20
CA THR A 668 -9.22 21.75 -4.91
C THR A 668 -9.10 22.10 -6.39
N THR A 669 -7.88 22.42 -6.85
CA THR A 669 -7.58 22.78 -8.24
C THR A 669 -6.20 22.24 -8.64
N ILE A 670 -6.00 22.00 -9.95
CA ILE A 670 -4.69 21.61 -10.50
C ILE A 670 -3.63 22.67 -10.22
N GLU A 671 -3.97 23.96 -10.32
CA GLU A 671 -3.05 25.06 -10.03
C GLU A 671 -2.59 25.01 -8.56
N GLU A 672 -3.51 24.85 -7.62
CA GLU A 672 -3.18 24.76 -6.19
C GLU A 672 -2.31 23.55 -5.87
N ALA A 673 -2.65 22.37 -6.39
CA ALA A 673 -1.88 21.14 -6.18
C ALA A 673 -0.46 21.27 -6.75
N THR A 674 -0.35 21.75 -8.00
CA THR A 674 0.94 21.94 -8.67
C THR A 674 1.81 22.97 -7.92
N THR A 675 1.19 24.05 -7.42
CA THR A 675 1.88 25.05 -6.58
C THR A 675 2.38 24.45 -5.30
N ALA A 676 1.50 23.72 -4.60
CA ALA A 676 1.81 23.16 -3.30
C ALA A 676 3.00 22.21 -3.40
N PHE A 677 2.99 21.29 -4.36
CA PHE A 677 4.12 20.38 -4.57
C PHE A 677 5.40 21.12 -4.98
N CYS A 678 5.32 22.08 -5.91
CA CYS A 678 6.47 22.87 -6.34
C CYS A 678 7.12 23.62 -5.15
N VAL A 679 6.31 24.28 -4.34
CA VAL A 679 6.77 25.16 -3.26
C VAL A 679 7.25 24.35 -2.04
N SER A 680 6.54 23.28 -1.67
CA SER A 680 6.81 22.54 -0.43
C SER A 680 7.73 21.32 -0.62
N TRP A 681 7.75 20.70 -1.81
CA TRP A 681 8.51 19.48 -2.08
C TRP A 681 9.69 19.70 -3.03
N GLU A 682 9.48 20.27 -4.23
CA GLU A 682 10.59 20.52 -5.17
C GLU A 682 11.54 21.62 -4.66
N ARG A 683 10.95 22.69 -4.10
CA ARG A 683 11.66 23.83 -3.50
C ARG A 683 12.71 24.47 -4.44
N PRO A 684 12.38 24.83 -5.70
CA PRO A 684 13.34 25.48 -6.58
C PRO A 684 13.70 26.89 -6.06
N LEU A 685 14.69 27.56 -6.65
CA LEU A 685 15.08 28.90 -6.20
C LEU A 685 13.98 29.95 -6.49
N GLU A 686 13.79 30.95 -5.61
CA GLU A 686 12.77 32.03 -5.68
C GLU A 686 12.38 32.55 -7.09
N PRO A 687 13.32 32.76 -8.04
CA PRO A 687 12.97 33.21 -9.38
C PRO A 687 12.19 32.18 -10.25
N GLU A 688 12.15 30.91 -9.88
CA GLU A 688 11.73 29.77 -10.72
C GLU A 688 10.27 29.32 -10.50
N TYR A 689 9.65 29.68 -9.36
CA TYR A 689 8.26 29.35 -9.04
C TYR A 689 7.27 30.55 -9.08
N SER A 690 7.67 31.65 -9.73
CA SER A 690 6.77 32.79 -9.95
C SER A 690 5.71 32.47 -11.03
N LEU A 691 4.41 32.60 -10.70
CA LEU A 691 3.26 32.36 -11.61
C LEU A 691 3.34 33.13 -12.95
N GLU A 692 4.17 34.18 -13.00
CA GLU A 692 4.36 35.03 -14.18
C GLU A 692 5.41 34.51 -15.17
N LYS A 693 6.12 33.42 -14.82
CA LYS A 693 7.24 32.87 -15.60
C LYS A 693 6.83 31.57 -16.32
N THR A 694 7.35 31.40 -17.53
CA THR A 694 7.10 30.23 -18.40
C THR A 694 7.33 28.87 -17.70
N PRO A 695 8.41 28.66 -16.90
CA PRO A 695 8.63 27.44 -16.13
C PRO A 695 7.43 26.94 -15.34
N TYR A 696 6.79 27.83 -14.59
CA TYR A 696 5.70 27.47 -13.70
C TYR A 696 4.40 27.17 -14.49
N LYS A 697 4.15 27.90 -15.59
CA LYS A 697 3.03 27.60 -16.49
C LYS A 697 3.17 26.23 -17.14
N SER A 698 4.39 25.82 -17.47
CA SER A 698 4.67 24.48 -18.02
C SER A 698 4.36 23.37 -17.01
N ARG A 699 4.68 23.54 -15.72
CA ARG A 699 4.31 22.58 -14.65
C ARG A 699 2.80 22.37 -14.56
N ILE A 700 2.02 23.47 -14.56
CA ILE A 700 0.56 23.41 -14.54
C ILE A 700 0.04 22.74 -15.81
N GLN A 701 0.60 23.07 -16.97
CA GLN A 701 0.20 22.44 -18.23
C GLN A 701 0.43 20.93 -18.20
N TYR A 702 1.61 20.48 -17.77
CA TYR A 702 1.89 19.05 -17.60
C TYR A 702 0.94 18.39 -16.60
N ALA A 703 0.70 19.03 -15.44
CA ALA A 703 -0.25 18.52 -14.46
C ALA A 703 -1.66 18.40 -15.04
N GLN A 704 -2.12 19.38 -15.83
CA GLN A 704 -3.41 19.33 -16.51
C GLN A 704 -3.45 18.20 -17.54
N GLU A 705 -2.39 18.00 -18.33
CA GLU A 705 -2.30 16.91 -19.31
C GLU A 705 -2.34 15.53 -18.62
N ILE A 706 -1.68 15.38 -17.46
CA ILE A 706 -1.73 14.16 -16.64
C ILE A 706 -3.14 13.96 -16.08
N TYR A 707 -3.73 14.99 -15.49
CA TYR A 707 -5.09 14.92 -14.94
C TYR A 707 -6.11 14.55 -16.01
N ASP A 708 -6.12 15.23 -17.15
CA ASP A 708 -7.02 14.93 -18.27
C ASP A 708 -6.83 13.50 -18.79
N ARG A 709 -5.62 12.96 -18.68
CA ARG A 709 -5.28 11.61 -19.12
C ARG A 709 -5.62 10.54 -18.10
N TYR A 710 -5.56 10.79 -16.80
CA TYR A 710 -5.65 9.73 -15.78
C TYR A 710 -6.72 9.94 -14.69
N HIS A 711 -7.29 11.13 -14.55
CA HIS A 711 -8.38 11.40 -13.60
C HIS A 711 -9.55 10.44 -13.81
N GLY A 712 -10.04 9.84 -12.72
CA GLY A 712 -11.13 8.86 -12.73
C GLY A 712 -10.79 7.53 -13.43
N LYS A 713 -9.53 7.32 -13.86
CA LYS A 713 -9.09 6.02 -14.38
C LYS A 713 -8.69 5.12 -13.22
N THR A 714 -9.44 4.04 -13.07
CA THR A 714 -9.06 2.90 -12.24
C THR A 714 -8.34 1.84 -13.08
N TYR A 715 -7.72 0.91 -12.37
CA TYR A 715 -7.12 -0.28 -12.94
C TYR A 715 -8.17 -1.07 -13.76
N GLY A 716 -7.92 -1.33 -15.05
CA GLY A 716 -8.76 -2.26 -15.83
C GLY A 716 -9.63 -1.75 -16.98
N GLY A 717 -9.19 -0.71 -17.71
CA GLY A 717 -9.69 -0.33 -19.03
C GLY A 717 -11.21 -0.12 -19.16
N THR A 718 -11.69 0.14 -20.37
CA THR A 718 -13.14 0.29 -20.62
C THR A 718 -13.52 -0.38 -21.92
N ALA A 719 -14.50 -1.28 -21.85
CA ALA A 719 -15.08 -1.91 -23.02
C ALA A 719 -16.30 -1.13 -23.51
N SER A 720 -16.46 -0.98 -24.82
CA SER A 720 -17.64 -0.39 -25.45
C SER A 720 -18.08 -1.20 -26.67
N GLY A 721 -19.39 -1.43 -26.79
CA GLY A 721 -20.01 -2.21 -27.86
C GLY A 721 -20.99 -3.25 -27.30
N GLY A 722 -22.24 -3.22 -27.78
CA GLY A 722 -23.32 -4.06 -27.25
C GLY A 722 -23.19 -5.54 -27.63
N SER A 723 -23.74 -6.41 -26.78
CA SER A 723 -23.95 -7.83 -27.06
C SER A 723 -24.70 -7.98 -28.39
N GLY A 724 -23.99 -8.41 -29.44
CA GLY A 724 -24.57 -8.44 -30.79
C GLY A 724 -23.65 -7.96 -31.92
N SER A 725 -22.73 -7.03 -31.63
CA SER A 725 -21.95 -6.32 -32.65
C SER A 725 -20.92 -7.19 -33.38
N THR A 726 -20.63 -6.86 -34.65
CA THR A 726 -19.51 -7.45 -35.42
C THR A 726 -18.15 -7.01 -34.89
N THR A 727 -18.11 -5.88 -34.21
CA THR A 727 -16.92 -5.31 -33.58
C THR A 727 -17.23 -4.77 -32.19
N THR A 728 -16.31 -5.00 -31.27
CA THR A 728 -16.32 -4.44 -29.90
C THR A 728 -14.98 -3.79 -29.65
N VAL A 729 -14.96 -2.76 -28.82
CA VAL A 729 -13.77 -1.96 -28.57
C VAL A 729 -13.39 -2.07 -27.11
N PHE A 730 -12.10 -2.23 -26.84
CA PHE A 730 -11.55 -2.15 -25.49
C PHE A 730 -10.47 -1.06 -25.47
N THR A 731 -10.56 -0.11 -24.56
CA THR A 731 -9.52 0.88 -24.34
C THR A 731 -8.78 0.52 -23.06
N SER A 732 -7.51 0.18 -23.17
CA SER A 732 -6.68 -0.14 -22.01
C SER A 732 -6.41 1.12 -21.19
N SER A 733 -6.66 1.07 -19.88
CA SER A 733 -6.26 2.16 -18.97
C SER A 733 -4.76 2.18 -18.69
N ILE A 734 -4.06 1.06 -18.96
CA ILE A 734 -2.61 0.90 -18.81
C ILE A 734 -1.87 1.54 -19.98
N THR A 735 -2.24 1.17 -21.22
CA THR A 735 -1.50 1.59 -22.43
C THR A 735 -2.13 2.79 -23.13
N GLY A 736 -3.36 3.17 -22.76
CA GLY A 736 -4.19 4.15 -23.47
C GLY A 736 -4.64 3.70 -24.86
N LYS A 737 -4.19 2.52 -25.33
CA LYS A 737 -4.50 2.00 -26.65
C LYS A 737 -5.94 1.51 -26.71
N THR A 738 -6.53 1.68 -27.89
CA THR A 738 -7.88 1.22 -28.20
C THR A 738 -7.79 0.03 -29.15
N PHE A 739 -8.21 -1.12 -28.68
CA PHE A 739 -8.23 -2.39 -29.40
C PHE A 739 -9.62 -2.61 -30.00
N THR A 740 -9.65 -2.86 -31.30
CA THR A 740 -10.86 -3.29 -32.01
C THR A 740 -10.87 -4.80 -32.11
N MET A 741 -11.80 -5.43 -31.41
CA MET A 741 -12.02 -6.87 -31.43
C MET A 741 -13.06 -7.20 -32.51
N VAL A 742 -12.75 -8.17 -33.37
CA VAL A 742 -13.65 -8.64 -34.43
C VAL A 742 -14.26 -9.97 -34.03
N ASN A 743 -15.58 -10.05 -34.09
CA ASN A 743 -16.28 -11.32 -33.96
C ASN A 743 -16.18 -12.08 -35.29
N GLN A 744 -15.33 -13.11 -35.33
CA GLN A 744 -15.05 -13.94 -36.49
C GLN A 744 -16.31 -14.64 -37.01
N ASN A 745 -17.23 -15.01 -36.12
CA ASN A 745 -18.45 -15.75 -36.47
C ASN A 745 -19.55 -14.84 -37.02
N LYS A 746 -19.41 -13.53 -36.82
CA LYS A 746 -20.34 -12.51 -37.35
C LYS A 746 -19.78 -11.73 -38.52
N THR A 747 -18.51 -11.97 -38.87
CA THR A 747 -17.85 -11.33 -40.02
C THR A 747 -17.91 -12.28 -41.23
N PRO A 748 -18.54 -11.88 -42.35
CA PRO A 748 -18.69 -12.76 -43.51
C PRO A 748 -17.34 -13.28 -44.03
N GLY A 749 -17.22 -14.61 -44.18
CA GLY A 749 -16.02 -15.26 -44.72
C GLY A 749 -14.85 -15.35 -43.73
N TRP A 750 -15.11 -15.13 -42.44
CA TRP A 750 -14.15 -15.20 -41.34
C TRP A 750 -14.46 -16.30 -40.32
N GLU A 751 -15.40 -17.19 -40.65
CA GLU A 751 -15.70 -18.37 -39.85
C GLU A 751 -14.42 -19.20 -39.66
N LYS A 752 -14.09 -19.52 -38.40
CA LYS A 752 -12.88 -20.28 -38.01
C LYS A 752 -11.54 -19.56 -38.22
N LYS A 753 -11.52 -18.23 -38.39
CA LYS A 753 -10.28 -17.41 -38.49
C LYS A 753 -9.83 -16.80 -37.14
N CYS A 754 -10.00 -17.51 -36.03
CA CYS A 754 -9.67 -17.03 -34.67
C CYS A 754 -8.23 -16.51 -34.53
N ASN A 755 -7.27 -17.20 -35.13
CA ASN A 755 -5.85 -16.83 -35.13
C ASN A 755 -5.58 -15.46 -35.76
N ARG A 756 -6.25 -15.16 -36.88
CA ARG A 756 -6.18 -13.87 -37.59
C ARG A 756 -6.86 -12.78 -36.78
N ALA A 757 -8.06 -13.06 -36.29
CA ALA A 757 -8.83 -12.10 -35.50
C ALA A 757 -8.13 -11.72 -34.19
N ALA A 758 -7.54 -12.68 -33.48
CA ALA A 758 -6.74 -12.43 -32.28
C ALA A 758 -5.49 -11.58 -32.60
N SER A 759 -4.74 -11.93 -33.65
CA SER A 759 -3.55 -11.15 -34.06
C SER A 759 -3.91 -9.73 -34.49
N MET A 760 -5.00 -9.58 -35.25
CA MET A 760 -5.51 -8.29 -35.72
C MET A 760 -6.00 -7.41 -34.57
N CYS A 761 -6.58 -7.99 -33.52
CA CYS A 761 -7.02 -7.26 -32.33
C CYS A 761 -5.86 -6.45 -31.74
N ILE A 762 -4.69 -7.06 -31.51
CA ILE A 762 -3.51 -6.36 -30.99
C ILE A 762 -3.03 -5.30 -32.00
N VAL A 763 -2.92 -5.66 -33.29
CA VAL A 763 -2.47 -4.73 -34.33
C VAL A 763 -3.38 -3.50 -34.49
N SER A 764 -4.68 -3.64 -34.25
CA SER A 764 -5.64 -2.53 -34.40
C SER A 764 -5.34 -1.34 -33.49
N ALA A 765 -4.65 -1.56 -32.36
CA ALA A 765 -4.19 -0.49 -31.47
C ALA A 765 -3.03 0.35 -32.04
N TYR A 766 -2.37 -0.13 -33.09
CA TYR A 766 -1.15 0.45 -33.66
C TYR A 766 -1.37 1.10 -35.03
N THR A 767 -2.63 1.27 -35.42
CA THR A 767 -3.00 1.82 -36.72
C THR A 767 -4.36 2.49 -36.68
N GLY A 768 -4.51 3.62 -37.39
CA GLY A 768 -5.81 4.26 -37.59
C GLY A 768 -6.64 3.64 -38.72
N ALA A 769 -6.19 2.51 -39.29
CA ALA A 769 -6.87 1.89 -40.42
C ALA A 769 -8.24 1.30 -40.00
N PRO A 770 -9.31 1.51 -40.78
CA PRO A 770 -10.60 0.92 -40.49
C PRO A 770 -10.53 -0.61 -40.58
N ILE A 771 -11.38 -1.30 -39.82
CA ILE A 771 -11.30 -2.75 -39.65
C ILE A 771 -11.37 -3.54 -40.97
N ASN A 772 -12.13 -3.06 -41.95
CA ASN A 772 -12.23 -3.68 -43.28
C ASN A 772 -10.88 -3.66 -44.03
N GLN A 773 -10.04 -2.65 -43.83
CA GLN A 773 -8.70 -2.61 -44.40
C GLN A 773 -7.78 -3.59 -43.67
N LEU A 774 -7.87 -3.69 -42.34
CA LEU A 774 -7.09 -4.66 -41.58
C LEU A 774 -7.42 -6.11 -41.96
N ILE A 775 -8.71 -6.40 -42.21
CA ILE A 775 -9.18 -7.67 -42.75
C ILE A 775 -8.55 -7.97 -44.11
N GLN A 776 -8.56 -7.01 -45.04
CA GLN A 776 -7.94 -7.18 -46.36
C GLN A 776 -6.43 -7.38 -46.26
N GLU A 777 -5.75 -6.71 -45.33
CA GLU A 777 -4.31 -6.82 -45.15
C GLU A 777 -3.90 -8.17 -44.58
N ILE A 778 -4.58 -8.65 -43.53
CA ILE A 778 -4.23 -9.92 -42.90
C ILE A 778 -4.65 -11.14 -43.75
N ASP A 779 -5.68 -11.02 -44.60
CA ASP A 779 -6.07 -12.08 -45.53
C ASP A 779 -5.06 -12.30 -46.68
N LYS A 780 -4.12 -11.36 -46.93
CA LYS A 780 -3.03 -11.53 -47.92
C LYS A 780 -2.00 -12.60 -47.52
N PHE A 781 -1.92 -12.94 -46.23
CA PHE A 781 -0.99 -13.92 -45.72
C PHE A 781 -1.57 -15.33 -45.86
N ALA A 782 -0.78 -16.28 -46.40
CA ALA A 782 -1.20 -17.67 -46.61
C ALA A 782 -1.69 -18.32 -45.29
N ALA A 783 -2.58 -19.32 -45.38
CA ALA A 783 -3.33 -19.91 -44.26
C ALA A 783 -2.52 -20.61 -43.13
N GLY A 784 -1.19 -20.51 -43.12
CA GLY A 784 -0.37 -20.88 -41.96
C GLY A 784 -0.51 -19.80 -40.88
N GLY A 785 -0.92 -20.17 -39.66
CA GLY A 785 -1.43 -19.25 -38.67
C GLY A 785 -0.54 -18.03 -38.39
N ILE A 786 -1.11 -16.84 -38.54
CA ILE A 786 -0.48 -15.53 -38.31
C ILE A 786 0.18 -15.40 -36.93
N PRO A 787 -0.31 -16.03 -35.86
CA PRO A 787 0.42 -16.03 -34.59
C PRO A 787 1.81 -16.69 -34.65
N TYR A 788 2.14 -17.52 -35.65
CA TYR A 788 3.43 -18.25 -35.77
C TYR A 788 4.10 -18.14 -37.16
N GLY A 789 5.36 -18.56 -37.28
CA GLY A 789 6.13 -18.62 -38.55
C GLY A 789 6.46 -17.28 -39.22
N ALA A 790 7.27 -17.28 -40.28
CA ALA A 790 7.79 -16.05 -40.91
C ALA A 790 6.70 -15.03 -41.36
N ASN A 791 5.50 -15.51 -41.68
CA ASN A 791 4.35 -14.68 -42.04
C ASN A 791 3.89 -13.80 -40.87
N GLY A 792 3.80 -14.36 -39.66
CA GLY A 792 3.41 -13.61 -38.47
C GLY A 792 4.44 -12.57 -38.07
N GLU A 793 5.72 -12.91 -38.16
CA GLU A 793 6.81 -11.97 -37.90
C GLU A 793 6.76 -10.79 -38.88
N THR A 794 6.54 -11.07 -40.16
CA THR A 794 6.33 -10.03 -41.19
C THR A 794 5.11 -9.16 -40.87
N TYR A 795 4.01 -9.77 -40.43
CA TYR A 795 2.78 -9.07 -40.09
C TYR A 795 2.93 -8.14 -38.89
N PHE A 796 3.43 -8.62 -37.74
CA PHE A 796 3.63 -7.80 -36.54
C PHE A 796 4.71 -6.72 -36.77
N ASN A 797 5.82 -7.06 -37.45
CA ASN A 797 6.89 -6.11 -37.76
C ASN A 797 6.40 -4.91 -38.58
N LYS A 798 5.40 -5.10 -39.46
CA LYS A 798 4.80 -4.02 -40.26
C LYS A 798 4.18 -2.93 -39.39
N TYR A 799 3.71 -3.27 -38.20
CA TYR A 799 3.06 -2.35 -37.26
C TYR A 799 3.96 -1.97 -36.08
N GLY A 800 5.28 -2.17 -36.21
CA GLY A 800 6.22 -1.83 -35.14
C GLY A 800 6.15 -2.79 -33.95
N LEU A 801 5.63 -4.00 -34.13
CA LEU A 801 5.50 -4.98 -33.06
C LEU A 801 6.52 -6.12 -33.22
N THR A 802 7.03 -6.61 -32.11
CA THR A 802 7.79 -7.85 -31.99
C THR A 802 6.98 -8.90 -31.26
N ARG A 803 7.34 -10.16 -31.45
CA ARG A 803 6.72 -11.28 -30.74
C ARG A 803 7.76 -12.30 -30.31
N SER A 804 7.50 -12.99 -29.21
CA SER A 804 8.36 -14.05 -28.68
C SER A 804 7.53 -15.20 -28.14
N PHE A 805 7.98 -16.43 -28.42
CA PHE A 805 7.36 -17.63 -27.86
C PHE A 805 7.83 -17.83 -26.44
N GLN A 806 6.89 -18.17 -25.56
CA GLN A 806 7.15 -18.32 -24.13
C GLN A 806 6.92 -19.74 -23.66
N ASN A 807 7.43 -20.03 -22.46
CA ASN A 807 7.02 -21.23 -21.75
C ASN A 807 5.51 -21.16 -21.50
N LYS A 808 4.82 -22.24 -21.86
CA LYS A 808 3.37 -22.39 -21.75
C LYS A 808 2.94 -23.07 -20.44
N GLU A 809 3.88 -23.66 -19.73
CA GLU A 809 3.68 -24.25 -18.40
C GLU A 809 4.04 -23.22 -17.32
N ASN A 810 3.23 -23.13 -16.26
CA ASN A 810 3.43 -22.19 -15.13
C ASN A 810 3.65 -20.74 -15.59
N HIS A 811 2.86 -20.31 -16.57
CA HIS A 811 3.13 -19.08 -17.32
C HIS A 811 2.55 -17.83 -16.66
N THR A 812 1.74 -17.98 -15.61
CA THR A 812 1.02 -16.90 -14.91
C THR A 812 1.94 -15.78 -14.43
N SER A 813 3.07 -16.08 -13.78
CA SER A 813 4.03 -15.03 -13.37
C SER A 813 4.66 -14.31 -14.57
N ALA A 814 4.99 -15.05 -15.64
CA ALA A 814 5.55 -14.47 -16.85
C ALA A 814 4.51 -13.62 -17.62
N LEU A 815 3.26 -14.06 -17.65
CA LEU A 815 2.13 -13.36 -18.26
C LEU A 815 1.80 -12.09 -17.48
N SER A 816 1.78 -12.17 -16.15
CA SER A 816 1.65 -11.01 -15.27
C SER A 816 2.73 -9.97 -15.57
N ALA A 817 4.01 -10.38 -15.55
CA ALA A 817 5.13 -9.49 -15.88
C ALA A 817 5.02 -8.88 -17.28
N GLN A 818 4.59 -9.66 -18.28
CA GLN A 818 4.38 -9.19 -19.65
C GLN A 818 3.31 -8.11 -19.75
N LEU A 819 2.17 -8.30 -19.10
CA LEU A 819 1.04 -7.37 -19.20
C LEU A 819 1.27 -6.13 -18.34
N ARG A 820 1.93 -6.28 -17.18
CA ARG A 820 2.37 -5.16 -16.34
C ARG A 820 3.38 -4.26 -17.07
N SER A 821 4.23 -4.84 -17.92
CA SER A 821 5.16 -4.09 -18.77
C SER A 821 4.51 -3.50 -20.02
N GLY A 822 3.19 -3.52 -20.14
CA GLY A 822 2.49 -3.01 -21.32
C GLY A 822 2.45 -3.90 -22.54
N GLY A 823 3.07 -5.06 -22.42
CA GLY A 823 3.02 -6.06 -23.45
C GLY A 823 1.64 -6.70 -23.53
N TYR A 824 1.42 -7.42 -24.62
CA TYR A 824 0.20 -8.20 -24.85
C TYR A 824 0.56 -9.66 -24.97
N ALA A 825 -0.44 -10.54 -24.92
CA ALA A 825 -0.24 -11.94 -25.21
C ALA A 825 -1.27 -12.48 -26.21
N LEU A 826 -0.85 -13.50 -26.95
CA LEU A 826 -1.74 -14.38 -27.69
C LEU A 826 -1.66 -15.76 -27.05
N ILE A 827 -2.82 -16.31 -26.70
CA ILE A 827 -2.93 -17.64 -26.10
C ILE A 827 -3.69 -18.53 -27.06
N HIS A 828 -3.08 -19.67 -27.39
CA HIS A 828 -3.71 -20.75 -28.14
C HIS A 828 -4.07 -21.86 -27.18
N VAL A 829 -5.36 -22.08 -27.01
CA VAL A 829 -5.89 -23.18 -26.20
C VAL A 829 -6.31 -24.34 -27.09
N LYS A 830 -6.10 -25.57 -26.63
CA LYS A 830 -6.44 -26.80 -27.35
C LYS A 830 -6.92 -27.89 -26.38
N GLY A 831 -7.92 -28.68 -26.76
CA GLY A 831 -8.36 -29.85 -26.00
C GLY A 831 -9.15 -30.83 -26.86
N ASN A 832 -9.07 -32.13 -26.57
CA ASN A 832 -9.80 -33.17 -27.32
C ASN A 832 -11.31 -33.19 -27.01
N SER A 833 -11.71 -32.60 -25.88
CA SER A 833 -13.11 -32.40 -25.44
C SER A 833 -13.45 -30.91 -25.26
N GLY A 834 -12.60 -30.02 -25.79
CA GLY A 834 -12.66 -28.58 -25.60
C GLY A 834 -11.68 -28.04 -24.54
N PHE A 835 -11.56 -26.72 -24.43
CA PHE A 835 -10.78 -26.08 -23.37
C PHE A 835 -11.74 -25.24 -22.52
N ILE A 836 -11.72 -25.49 -21.21
CA ILE A 836 -12.52 -24.78 -20.21
C ILE A 836 -11.53 -24.10 -19.26
N GLY A 837 -11.60 -22.78 -19.17
CA GLY A 837 -10.71 -22.01 -18.28
C GLY A 837 -11.12 -22.12 -16.81
N LYS A 838 -10.36 -21.51 -15.90
CA LYS A 838 -10.63 -21.58 -14.45
C LYS A 838 -11.98 -20.99 -14.07
N SER A 839 -12.43 -19.95 -14.77
CA SER A 839 -13.76 -19.34 -14.61
C SER A 839 -14.92 -20.26 -14.97
N GLY A 840 -14.66 -21.46 -15.53
CA GLY A 840 -15.68 -22.33 -16.12
C GLY A 840 -16.04 -21.97 -17.55
N THR A 841 -15.48 -20.88 -18.10
CA THR A 841 -15.73 -20.46 -19.49
C THR A 841 -15.21 -21.50 -20.47
N LYS A 842 -16.11 -22.10 -21.26
CA LYS A 842 -15.72 -22.97 -22.37
C LYS A 842 -15.20 -22.12 -23.53
N TRP A 843 -13.88 -22.07 -23.71
CA TRP A 843 -13.21 -21.28 -24.75
C TRP A 843 -13.31 -21.91 -26.13
N THR A 844 -13.23 -23.25 -26.22
CA THR A 844 -13.32 -23.97 -27.50
C THR A 844 -13.80 -25.41 -27.33
N ASN A 845 -14.24 -26.03 -28.43
CA ASN A 845 -14.48 -27.47 -28.54
C ASN A 845 -13.24 -28.25 -29.03
N GLU A 846 -12.29 -27.59 -29.69
CA GLU A 846 -11.10 -28.27 -30.24
C GLU A 846 -9.84 -27.42 -30.09
N LEU A 847 -9.83 -26.24 -30.70
CA LEU A 847 -8.72 -25.28 -30.63
C LEU A 847 -9.25 -23.85 -30.79
N HIS A 848 -8.58 -22.88 -30.18
CA HIS A 848 -8.98 -21.47 -30.32
C HIS A 848 -7.88 -20.50 -29.89
N TRP A 849 -7.87 -19.32 -30.50
CA TRP A 849 -6.95 -18.22 -30.19
C TRP A 849 -7.68 -17.07 -29.53
N VAL A 850 -7.09 -16.55 -28.46
CA VAL A 850 -7.53 -15.33 -27.78
C VAL A 850 -6.38 -14.33 -27.64
N SER A 851 -6.72 -13.06 -27.51
CA SER A 851 -5.75 -12.00 -27.21
C SER A 851 -5.91 -11.53 -25.78
N ILE A 852 -4.81 -11.32 -25.10
CA ILE A 852 -4.77 -10.72 -23.77
C ILE A 852 -4.28 -9.29 -23.92
N ILE A 853 -5.20 -8.35 -23.70
CA ILE A 853 -5.04 -6.94 -24.11
C ILE A 853 -5.20 -5.95 -22.95
N GLY A 854 -5.47 -6.46 -21.75
CA GLY A 854 -5.60 -5.65 -20.55
C GLY A 854 -5.12 -6.43 -19.34
N TYR A 855 -4.72 -5.67 -18.33
CA TYR A 855 -4.36 -6.17 -17.02
C TYR A 855 -5.01 -5.28 -15.95
N ARG A 856 -5.38 -5.86 -14.82
CA ARG A 856 -5.73 -5.11 -13.62
C ARG A 856 -5.38 -5.84 -12.34
N ASN A 857 -5.12 -5.08 -11.29
CA ASN A 857 -5.11 -5.59 -9.93
C ASN A 857 -6.34 -5.00 -9.23
N ASP A 858 -7.32 -5.86 -8.94
CA ASP A 858 -8.57 -5.49 -8.27
C ASP A 858 -8.57 -6.14 -6.88
N ASN A 859 -8.36 -5.35 -5.83
CA ASN A 859 -8.27 -5.80 -4.43
C ASN A 859 -7.29 -6.98 -4.20
N GLY A 860 -6.09 -6.89 -4.78
CA GLY A 860 -5.05 -7.92 -4.64
C GLY A 860 -5.20 -9.12 -5.58
N LYS A 861 -6.21 -9.12 -6.46
CA LYS A 861 -6.38 -10.14 -7.50
C LYS A 861 -5.90 -9.63 -8.85
N GLU A 862 -4.90 -10.31 -9.39
CA GLU A 862 -4.43 -10.08 -10.74
C GLU A 862 -5.42 -10.62 -11.76
N GLN A 863 -5.86 -9.77 -12.68
CA GLN A 863 -6.82 -10.10 -13.72
C GLN A 863 -6.34 -9.64 -15.08
N ILE A 864 -6.81 -10.33 -16.12
CA ILE A 864 -6.50 -10.11 -17.52
C ILE A 864 -7.76 -9.83 -18.32
N TYR A 865 -7.68 -8.90 -19.25
CA TYR A 865 -8.77 -8.69 -20.21
C TYR A 865 -8.55 -9.61 -21.41
N VAL A 866 -9.42 -10.61 -21.52
CA VAL A 866 -9.43 -11.55 -22.63
C VAL A 866 -10.32 -11.00 -23.74
N ALA A 867 -9.75 -10.86 -24.94
CA ALA A 867 -10.46 -10.57 -26.16
C ALA A 867 -10.69 -11.86 -26.93
N ASP A 868 -11.95 -12.30 -26.96
CA ASP A 868 -12.39 -13.50 -27.66
C ASP A 868 -12.93 -13.20 -29.07
N PRO A 869 -12.26 -13.70 -30.13
CA PRO A 869 -12.76 -13.56 -31.49
C PRO A 869 -14.03 -14.35 -31.81
N ALA A 870 -14.41 -15.36 -31.02
CA ALA A 870 -15.58 -16.19 -31.31
C ALA A 870 -16.87 -15.67 -30.69
N SER A 871 -16.80 -14.95 -29.56
CA SER A 871 -17.96 -14.35 -28.91
C SER A 871 -17.59 -13.08 -28.17
N SER A 872 -18.26 -11.97 -28.52
CA SER A 872 -18.12 -10.72 -27.77
C SER A 872 -18.60 -10.82 -26.31
N ALA A 873 -19.41 -11.84 -25.98
CA ALA A 873 -19.89 -12.08 -24.62
C ALA A 873 -18.83 -12.76 -23.74
N ARG A 874 -17.82 -13.42 -24.34
CA ARG A 874 -16.68 -14.00 -23.61
C ARG A 874 -15.50 -13.04 -23.52
N CYS A 875 -15.63 -11.83 -24.09
CA CYS A 875 -14.66 -10.78 -23.89
C CYS A 875 -14.88 -10.12 -22.52
N GLY A 876 -13.85 -10.04 -21.68
CA GLY A 876 -14.01 -9.53 -20.33
C GLY A 876 -12.78 -9.73 -19.46
N TRP A 877 -12.93 -9.37 -18.19
CA TRP A 877 -11.93 -9.58 -17.14
C TRP A 877 -12.02 -10.99 -16.59
N TYR A 878 -10.88 -11.69 -16.56
CA TYR A 878 -10.70 -13.02 -15.98
C TYR A 878 -9.47 -13.01 -15.09
N ASP A 879 -9.35 -13.95 -14.16
CA ASP A 879 -8.15 -14.03 -13.32
C ASP A 879 -6.90 -14.37 -14.16
N ILE A 880 -5.73 -13.94 -13.70
CA ILE A 880 -4.45 -14.07 -14.43
C ILE A 880 -4.11 -15.53 -14.78
N ASP A 881 -4.65 -16.48 -14.03
CA ASP A 881 -4.47 -17.91 -14.16
C ASP A 881 -5.64 -18.61 -14.91
N GLU A 882 -6.52 -17.86 -15.58
CA GLU A 882 -7.68 -18.36 -16.34
C GLU A 882 -7.33 -19.53 -17.26
N PHE A 883 -6.12 -19.52 -17.84
CA PHE A 883 -5.64 -20.50 -18.80
C PHE A 883 -4.75 -21.60 -18.22
N ASP A 884 -4.59 -21.69 -16.90
CA ASP A 884 -3.78 -22.72 -16.21
C ASP A 884 -4.52 -24.05 -16.00
N ASN A 885 -5.73 -24.22 -16.55
CA ASN A 885 -6.53 -25.43 -16.38
C ASN A 885 -6.11 -26.55 -17.33
N ASN A 886 -5.46 -27.60 -16.79
CA ASN A 886 -5.00 -28.77 -17.55
C ASN A 886 -6.02 -29.93 -17.64
N LYS A 887 -7.22 -29.80 -17.05
CA LYS A 887 -8.19 -30.91 -16.97
C LYS A 887 -8.95 -31.16 -18.27
N SER A 888 -9.33 -30.10 -18.98
CA SER A 888 -10.15 -30.17 -20.21
C SER A 888 -9.31 -29.97 -21.48
N GLY A 889 -8.25 -29.17 -21.40
CA GLY A 889 -7.31 -28.94 -22.49
C GLY A 889 -5.98 -28.41 -21.95
N PHE A 890 -5.19 -27.77 -22.80
CA PHE A 890 -3.92 -27.16 -22.44
C PHE A 890 -3.64 -25.93 -23.30
N VAL A 891 -2.80 -25.03 -22.78
CA VAL A 891 -2.20 -23.96 -23.59
C VAL A 891 -1.20 -24.60 -24.54
N ASN A 892 -1.50 -24.55 -25.84
CA ASN A 892 -0.65 -25.11 -26.88
C ASN A 892 0.43 -24.12 -27.33
N TYR A 893 0.13 -22.81 -27.38
CA TYR A 893 1.09 -21.74 -27.61
C TYR A 893 0.80 -20.53 -26.73
N LEU A 894 1.85 -19.94 -26.16
CA LEU A 894 1.84 -18.63 -25.53
C LEU A 894 2.85 -17.74 -26.26
N ILE A 895 2.37 -16.60 -26.76
CA ILE A 895 3.19 -15.65 -27.50
C ILE A 895 3.05 -14.29 -26.87
N PHE A 896 4.16 -13.70 -26.43
CA PHE A 896 4.21 -12.33 -25.98
C PHE A 896 4.41 -11.41 -27.19
N VAL A 897 3.67 -10.30 -27.21
CA VAL A 897 3.74 -9.27 -28.25
C VAL A 897 4.10 -7.95 -27.57
N ARG A 898 5.08 -7.23 -28.12
CA ARG A 898 5.55 -5.95 -27.58
C ARG A 898 5.76 -4.94 -28.71
N GLU A 899 5.71 -3.66 -28.40
CA GLU A 899 6.23 -2.62 -29.28
C GLU A 899 7.76 -2.75 -29.45
N LYS A 900 8.28 -2.32 -30.59
CA LYS A 900 9.70 -2.41 -30.96
C LYS A 900 10.58 -1.40 -30.25
#